data_AF-B0PGL4-F1
#
_entry.id   AF-B0PGL4-F1
#
_cell.length_a   1.000
_cell.length_b   1.000
_cell.length_c   1.000
_cell.angle_alpha   90.00
_cell.angle_beta   90.00
_cell.angle_gamma   90.00
#
_symmetry.space_group_name_H-M   'P 1'
#
loop_
_entity.id
_entity.type
_entity.pdbx_description
1 polymer ?
#
loop_
_entity_poly.entity_id
_entity_poly.type
_entity_poly.pdbx_seq_one_letter_code
_entity_poly.pdbx_strand_id
1 'polypeptide(L)'
;MLNREIPFRPRLEGDFRIRFYNAVSRITENTTLADIENIADEEIKWVTSECTFNLNQRKKYRAVWFLFRDLIHASWKAFYRDGVLYMNLPTLNENSTHDGSAPEVKQLLRSWMSESRHERLLTFTDFIKHMEARNSAGYDISELIADGPELANRLEQAHAGRISVKQAIQPYLQLVTENERDQFTGLKISEIWRYFRLTWSTPSETTPGRTMQYLIRDAAHPMHAVMGIASLENCAVQITCRDDYIGWNQHAFIENILTLSGDDARLEFQRLLGYIEDGISGIDYSELCTEMTVRNPTDEDIRMLLDFAADAEQQRQDSLRNSSENGYNDDERSELGSISTKTEQALYNRKRAEQLARLLIAKKTLTDVVNDPGYDENWINFCKSETGSSVIRNALVAQKAKHIGSSLMELNVCGAIPPYNEILGGKLVALLATSPQVVHDYKTRYENKASEIASRLKGQPVCRPAELVYVGTTSLYYVGSSQYNRLKIPGEVFGSDFDVVWKRLGMTIGFGTMHISKATTLSLTEATSDGFNRINHVFGEGASPKMRLLTMAIRELLEATNEDSKDFSKHAMSRIVYGACLATNTSDYLLGKDDRPHYYTDMEQYETGTQKIIDYWSERWLSSRLNYEPIYERIRAFDKNAFMVGNQIDGEKEWSFPQLEVAQMPANDEAKAGLQFVRDFYRGSSGYADHIAPERLSLIHLKTRLDSAIIDAAKDGKDIVLTGNPGDGKTHIIRIMKPALEKLGKPIEIVLDASTLSNREIFDGWVNAHDNGKAFVIAINAAVLYSVNKEYGSAFAPIAEAYRAMTSSIVFHSEESNPDSVVVFDLSKREVLTQEVLAQAITKLTSKEHYKECDGCPLHADCVVTRNRALLNGALFQKRLSIVLERVVLQGYHATLREMQSLIAFLIFGNRTCKQLNQTAGNDEYDIANLVYAGKGGLFDAIRRSIDPVKISHPLWDEKIILNDLEADSWVESYKIPAETIAYDNDELFKLRKRQFYFFNTHGEELLKILDDDVSKFQAFLQQNDKKIVKELIRKINAFFGSAKPSNSEMKIWSGHRFDNEPRKVLISIGTQKASSFSIGRPMLQKNMQAGIEMIPNYVRFEKKDAANIFLKIDFDMYLLLSEAERGVPVLFLESDLVKKVWRFIEQLQSFNGIEEDIVSINLLDIQNKKRIDVMIDREDKKYLSVNSSRTEEA
;
A
#
# COMPACT_ATOMS: atom_id res chain seq x y z
N MET A 1 -8.26 21.17 -17.93
CA MET A 1 -7.35 21.01 -16.77
C MET A 1 -5.93 20.89 -17.32
N LEU A 2 -5.19 22.00 -17.32
CA LEU A 2 -3.83 22.11 -17.90
C LEU A 2 -2.81 22.30 -16.76
N ASN A 3 -1.66 21.63 -16.83
CA ASN A 3 -0.51 21.72 -15.90
C ASN A 3 -0.80 21.39 -14.42
N ARG A 4 -1.30 20.19 -14.12
CA ARG A 4 -1.41 19.68 -12.74
C ARG A 4 -0.05 19.15 -12.29
N GLU A 5 0.47 19.66 -11.17
CA GLU A 5 1.61 19.07 -10.47
C GLU A 5 1.13 17.81 -9.73
N ILE A 6 1.79 16.68 -9.95
CA ILE A 6 1.41 15.39 -9.38
C ILE A 6 2.55 14.90 -8.49
N PRO A 7 2.29 14.58 -7.20
CA PRO A 7 3.33 14.03 -6.34
C PRO A 7 3.72 12.61 -6.79
N PHE A 8 5.01 12.38 -6.97
CA PHE A 8 5.61 11.07 -7.25
C PHE A 8 6.20 10.52 -5.95
N ARG A 9 5.35 9.83 -5.18
CA ARG A 9 5.69 9.27 -3.86
C ARG A 9 5.71 7.74 -3.93
N PRO A 10 6.88 7.09 -4.05
CA PRO A 10 6.93 5.64 -4.13
C PRO A 10 6.72 4.98 -2.76
N ARG A 11 6.01 3.86 -2.73
CA ARG A 11 5.78 2.98 -1.58
C ARG A 11 7.01 2.11 -1.29
N LEU A 12 8.13 2.78 -1.08
CA LEU A 12 9.39 2.20 -0.61
C LEU A 12 9.45 2.31 0.92
N GLU A 13 10.26 1.45 1.53
CA GLU A 13 10.44 1.38 2.99
C GLU A 13 11.92 1.52 3.38
N GLY A 14 12.15 1.97 4.62
CA GLY A 14 13.47 2.08 5.24
C GLY A 14 14.57 2.65 4.35
N ASP A 15 15.69 1.92 4.22
CA ASP A 15 16.89 2.39 3.53
C ASP A 15 16.67 2.64 2.04
N PHE A 16 15.75 1.92 1.39
CA PHE A 16 15.38 2.17 -0.01
C PHE A 16 14.63 3.49 -0.15
N ARG A 17 13.73 3.80 0.79
CA ARG A 17 13.01 5.08 0.84
C ARG A 17 13.98 6.25 1.07
N ILE A 18 14.87 6.11 2.06
CA ILE A 18 15.93 7.10 2.34
C ILE A 18 16.77 7.36 1.10
N ARG A 19 17.24 6.28 0.43
CA ARG A 19 18.08 6.39 -0.76
C ARG A 19 17.35 7.06 -1.93
N PHE A 20 16.09 6.70 -2.18
CA PHE A 20 15.27 7.35 -3.20
C PHE A 20 15.20 8.87 -2.98
N TYR A 21 14.81 9.30 -1.79
CA TYR A 21 14.66 10.74 -1.48
C TYR A 21 15.98 11.50 -1.47
N ASN A 22 17.09 10.87 -1.07
CA ASN A 22 18.42 11.45 -1.21
C ASN A 22 18.85 11.60 -2.68
N ALA A 23 18.43 10.69 -3.55
CA ALA A 23 18.74 10.78 -4.96
C ALA A 23 17.91 11.88 -5.64
N VAL A 24 16.60 11.92 -5.41
CA VAL A 24 15.71 12.87 -6.07
C VAL A 24 15.81 14.29 -5.51
N SER A 25 16.33 14.48 -4.30
CA SER A 25 16.61 15.83 -3.76
C SER A 25 17.66 16.60 -4.58
N ARG A 26 18.45 15.91 -5.42
CA ARG A 26 19.37 16.51 -6.40
C ARG A 26 18.65 17.06 -7.65
N ILE A 27 17.36 16.73 -7.83
CA ILE A 27 16.58 17.10 -9.02
C ILE A 27 15.83 18.41 -8.74
N THR A 28 16.29 19.48 -9.37
CA THR A 28 15.69 20.81 -9.30
C THR A 28 15.03 21.16 -10.65
N GLU A 29 14.27 22.26 -10.71
CA GLU A 29 13.68 22.74 -11.97
C GLU A 29 14.71 23.03 -13.09
N ASN A 30 15.97 23.26 -12.72
CA ASN A 30 17.06 23.56 -13.65
C ASN A 30 17.92 22.33 -14.01
N THR A 31 17.64 21.17 -13.44
CA THR A 31 18.42 19.95 -13.70
C THR A 31 18.17 19.49 -15.15
N THR A 32 19.24 19.18 -15.89
CA THR A 32 19.11 18.77 -17.30
C THR A 32 18.58 17.35 -17.42
N LEU A 33 17.98 17.00 -18.56
CA LEU A 33 17.49 15.64 -18.84
C LEU A 33 18.60 14.59 -18.65
N ALA A 34 19.81 14.87 -19.17
CA ALA A 34 20.96 13.98 -19.05
C ALA A 34 21.42 13.77 -17.60
N ASP A 35 21.34 14.81 -16.75
CA ASP A 35 21.68 14.66 -15.33
C ASP A 35 20.64 13.80 -14.59
N ILE A 36 19.36 13.93 -14.93
CA ILE A 36 18.28 13.10 -14.36
C ILE A 36 18.45 11.64 -14.78
N GLU A 37 18.80 11.39 -16.04
CA GLU A 37 19.11 10.06 -16.56
C GLU A 37 20.30 9.44 -15.83
N ASN A 38 21.40 10.19 -15.65
CA ASN A 38 22.56 9.72 -14.89
C ASN A 38 22.18 9.32 -13.45
N ILE A 39 21.34 10.10 -12.77
CA ILE A 39 20.86 9.75 -11.42
C ILE A 39 20.04 8.45 -11.46
N ALA A 40 19.12 8.30 -12.42
CA ALA A 40 18.32 7.09 -12.54
C ALA A 40 19.19 5.86 -12.82
N ASP A 41 20.20 5.99 -13.68
CA ASP A 41 21.11 4.93 -14.06
C ASP A 41 22.03 4.50 -12.91
N GLU A 42 22.54 5.45 -12.12
CA GLU A 42 23.28 5.17 -10.88
C GLU A 42 22.46 4.32 -9.91
N GLU A 43 21.19 4.69 -9.69
CA GLU A 43 20.32 4.00 -8.75
C GLU A 43 19.85 2.63 -9.27
N ILE A 44 19.60 2.50 -10.58
CA ILE A 44 19.31 1.22 -11.23
C ILE A 44 20.52 0.29 -11.15
N LYS A 45 21.74 0.81 -11.36
CA LYS A 45 22.99 0.04 -11.22
C LYS A 45 23.19 -0.44 -9.79
N TRP A 46 22.96 0.42 -8.79
CA TRP A 46 23.07 0.04 -7.39
C TRP A 46 22.12 -1.11 -7.03
N VAL A 47 20.83 -1.02 -7.37
CA VAL A 47 19.86 -2.05 -6.98
C VAL A 47 20.06 -3.39 -7.70
N THR A 48 20.59 -3.35 -8.93
CA THR A 48 20.87 -4.53 -9.74
C THR A 48 22.17 -5.22 -9.36
N SER A 49 23.24 -4.46 -9.11
CA SER A 49 24.60 -5.00 -9.03
C SER A 49 25.24 -4.93 -7.63
N GLU A 50 24.83 -3.99 -6.79
CA GLU A 50 25.48 -3.73 -5.48
C GLU A 50 24.60 -4.17 -4.31
N CYS A 51 23.29 -3.88 -4.35
CA CYS A 51 22.34 -4.27 -3.31
C CYS A 51 22.04 -5.77 -3.37
N THR A 52 22.19 -6.47 -2.25
CA THR A 52 22.01 -7.94 -2.16
C THR A 52 20.93 -8.38 -1.18
N PHE A 53 20.29 -7.45 -0.46
CA PHE A 53 19.26 -7.72 0.54
C PHE A 53 17.87 -7.29 0.09
N ASN A 54 16.83 -7.78 0.77
CA ASN A 54 15.42 -7.49 0.56
C ASN A 54 14.99 -7.47 -0.92
N LEU A 55 14.88 -8.66 -1.50
CA LEU A 55 14.52 -8.82 -2.92
C LEU A 55 13.18 -8.12 -3.27
N ASN A 56 12.22 -8.08 -2.35
CA ASN A 56 10.93 -7.43 -2.60
C ASN A 56 11.11 -5.91 -2.79
N GLN A 57 11.77 -5.24 -1.84
CA GLN A 57 12.06 -3.81 -1.97
C GLN A 57 12.97 -3.51 -3.17
N ARG A 58 13.95 -4.37 -3.49
CA ARG A 58 14.77 -4.23 -4.72
C ARG A 58 13.94 -4.23 -6.00
N LYS A 59 12.97 -5.16 -6.12
CA LYS A 59 12.05 -5.21 -7.26
C LYS A 59 11.24 -3.93 -7.40
N LYS A 60 10.65 -3.45 -6.30
CA LYS A 60 9.89 -2.19 -6.25
C LYS A 60 10.77 -0.99 -6.62
N TYR A 61 11.94 -0.86 -5.99
CA TYR A 61 12.88 0.23 -6.21
C TYR A 61 13.33 0.33 -7.67
N ARG A 62 13.70 -0.80 -8.27
CA ARG A 62 14.09 -0.85 -9.69
C ARG A 62 12.91 -0.47 -10.61
N ALA A 63 11.72 -0.99 -10.34
CA ALA A 63 10.53 -0.68 -11.14
C ALA A 63 10.15 0.81 -11.07
N VAL A 64 10.27 1.43 -9.90
CA VAL A 64 10.04 2.87 -9.70
C VAL A 64 11.02 3.71 -10.52
N TRP A 65 12.32 3.39 -10.52
CA TRP A 65 13.31 4.15 -11.29
C TRP A 65 13.16 3.97 -12.81
N PHE A 66 12.87 2.76 -13.28
CA PHE A 66 12.58 2.53 -14.70
C PHE A 66 11.32 3.29 -15.16
N LEU A 67 10.26 3.28 -14.34
CA LEU A 67 9.06 4.07 -14.61
C LEU A 67 9.38 5.57 -14.63
N PHE A 68 10.11 6.07 -13.64
CA PHE A 68 10.50 7.48 -13.56
C PHE A 68 11.30 7.90 -14.81
N ARG A 69 12.31 7.14 -15.21
CA ARG A 69 13.12 7.39 -16.42
C ARG A 69 12.25 7.45 -17.68
N ASP A 70 11.39 6.46 -17.90
CA ASP A 70 10.52 6.42 -19.08
C ASP A 70 9.52 7.60 -19.11
N LEU A 71 9.06 8.07 -17.94
CA LEU A 71 8.24 9.28 -17.84
C LEU A 71 9.03 10.53 -18.22
N ILE A 72 10.29 10.67 -17.76
CA ILE A 72 11.17 11.78 -18.16
C ILE A 72 11.39 11.79 -19.67
N HIS A 73 11.66 10.63 -20.28
CA HIS A 73 11.77 10.49 -21.75
C HIS A 73 10.45 10.84 -22.47
N ALA A 74 9.30 10.64 -21.81
CA ALA A 74 7.97 11.04 -22.29
C ALA A 74 7.65 12.54 -22.10
N SER A 75 8.68 13.37 -21.85
CA SER A 75 8.62 14.82 -21.62
C SER A 75 8.00 15.26 -20.29
N TRP A 76 7.87 14.35 -19.31
CA TRP A 76 7.52 14.78 -17.97
C TRP A 76 8.68 15.58 -17.37
N LYS A 77 8.35 16.71 -16.75
CA LYS A 77 9.30 17.47 -15.93
C LYS A 77 9.23 16.95 -14.50
N ALA A 78 10.38 16.77 -13.88
CA ALA A 78 10.52 16.42 -12.48
C ALA A 78 11.21 17.53 -11.72
N PHE A 79 10.75 17.83 -10.51
CA PHE A 79 11.43 18.74 -9.60
C PHE A 79 11.09 18.38 -8.16
N TYR A 80 12.11 18.45 -7.30
CA TYR A 80 11.96 18.22 -5.86
C TYR A 80 11.74 19.54 -5.13
N ARG A 81 10.64 19.64 -4.38
CA ARG A 81 10.27 20.83 -3.59
C ARG A 81 9.59 20.39 -2.30
N ASP A 82 9.96 21.01 -1.18
CA ASP A 82 9.32 20.81 0.13
C ASP A 82 9.11 19.32 0.48
N GLY A 83 10.15 18.51 0.31
CA GLY A 83 10.11 17.09 0.63
C GLY A 83 9.31 16.21 -0.34
N VAL A 84 8.88 16.72 -1.50
CA VAL A 84 8.11 15.97 -2.50
C VAL A 84 8.77 16.07 -3.87
N LEU A 85 8.89 14.94 -4.56
CA LEU A 85 9.18 14.93 -5.99
C LEU A 85 7.88 15.16 -6.75
N TYR A 86 7.76 16.28 -7.45
CA TYR A 86 6.62 16.59 -8.30
C TYR A 86 6.93 16.25 -9.75
N MET A 87 5.91 15.71 -10.43
CA MET A 87 5.91 15.39 -11.85
C MET A 87 4.86 16.25 -12.54
N ASN A 88 5.23 16.86 -13.66
CA ASN A 88 4.31 17.66 -14.47
C ASN A 88 4.48 17.35 -15.95
N LEU A 89 3.38 17.07 -16.64
CA LEU A 89 3.37 16.89 -18.08
C LEU A 89 3.09 18.23 -18.78
N PRO A 90 4.05 18.81 -19.54
CA PRO A 90 3.82 20.04 -20.26
C PRO A 90 2.76 19.83 -21.35
N THR A 91 1.79 20.73 -21.45
CA THR A 91 0.87 20.72 -22.58
C THR A 91 1.55 21.25 -23.84
N LEU A 92 1.79 20.37 -24.80
CA LEU A 92 2.22 20.73 -26.16
C LEU A 92 0.98 21.11 -26.99
N ASN A 93 0.68 22.40 -27.06
CA ASN A 93 -0.38 22.96 -27.91
C ASN A 93 0.23 23.72 -29.10
N GLU A 94 -0.52 23.88 -30.20
CA GLU A 94 -0.11 24.75 -31.33
C GLU A 94 0.16 26.21 -30.87
N ASN A 95 -0.45 26.64 -29.76
CA ASN A 95 -0.29 27.98 -29.19
C ASN A 95 0.81 28.09 -28.11
N SER A 96 1.37 26.98 -27.65
CA SER A 96 2.52 27.01 -26.72
C SER A 96 3.80 27.11 -27.54
N THR A 97 4.12 28.32 -27.97
CA THR A 97 5.37 28.67 -28.64
C THR A 97 6.55 28.39 -27.71
N HIS A 98 7.16 27.21 -27.88
CA HIS A 98 8.59 27.04 -27.69
C HIS A 98 9.24 27.05 -29.07
N ASP A 99 10.33 27.82 -29.17
CA ASP A 99 11.15 28.31 -30.29
C ASP A 99 11.53 27.37 -31.47
N GLY A 100 10.91 26.20 -31.63
CA GLY A 100 11.31 25.22 -32.64
C GLY A 100 10.52 25.27 -33.94
N SER A 101 11.20 25.10 -35.07
CA SER A 101 10.55 24.91 -36.37
C SER A 101 9.79 23.57 -36.44
N ALA A 102 8.74 23.44 -37.26
CA ALA A 102 7.98 22.18 -37.39
C ALA A 102 8.85 20.93 -37.71
N PRO A 103 9.96 21.04 -38.47
CA PRO A 103 10.95 19.96 -38.61
C PRO A 103 11.62 19.52 -37.29
N GLU A 104 12.01 20.45 -36.42
CA GLU A 104 12.69 20.14 -35.15
C GLU A 104 11.78 19.37 -34.20
N VAL A 105 10.51 19.79 -34.08
CA VAL A 105 9.50 19.07 -33.29
C VAL A 105 9.30 17.64 -33.82
N LYS A 106 9.28 17.46 -35.15
CA LYS A 106 9.18 16.12 -35.77
C LYS A 106 10.42 15.27 -35.51
N GLN A 107 11.61 15.88 -35.48
CA GLN A 107 12.86 15.17 -35.18
C GLN A 107 12.91 14.73 -33.71
N LEU A 108 12.52 15.60 -32.77
CA LEU A 108 12.39 15.27 -31.35
C LEU A 108 11.40 14.12 -31.11
N LEU A 109 10.22 14.18 -31.74
CA LEU A 109 9.24 13.08 -31.65
C LEU A 109 9.77 11.76 -32.22
N ARG A 110 10.65 11.81 -33.23
CA ARG A 110 11.30 10.61 -33.79
C ARG A 110 12.38 10.05 -32.86
N SER A 111 13.17 10.89 -32.20
CA SER A 111 14.17 10.43 -31.23
C SER A 111 13.52 9.74 -30.03
N TRP A 112 12.32 10.16 -29.61
CA TRP A 112 11.58 9.41 -28.57
C TRP A 112 11.16 8.00 -29.00
N MET A 113 10.99 7.75 -30.30
CA MET A 113 10.56 6.45 -30.83
C MET A 113 11.74 5.59 -31.33
N SER A 114 12.96 6.15 -31.43
CA SER A 114 14.08 5.46 -32.08
C SER A 114 14.51 4.22 -31.30
N GLU A 115 14.53 4.28 -29.97
CA GLU A 115 14.89 3.15 -29.10
C GLU A 115 13.90 2.00 -29.28
N SER A 116 12.60 2.26 -29.10
CA SER A 116 11.54 1.26 -29.29
C SER A 116 11.52 0.67 -30.70
N ARG A 117 11.84 1.48 -31.72
CA ARG A 117 11.99 1.01 -33.10
C ARG A 117 13.20 0.09 -33.24
N HIS A 118 14.35 0.44 -32.68
CA HIS A 118 15.57 -0.35 -32.77
C HIS A 118 15.42 -1.71 -32.06
N GLU A 119 14.88 -1.74 -30.83
CA GLU A 119 14.54 -2.99 -30.13
C GLU A 119 13.66 -3.93 -30.97
N ARG A 120 12.72 -3.34 -31.72
CA ARG A 120 11.83 -4.08 -32.61
C ARG A 120 12.58 -4.65 -33.82
N LEU A 121 13.49 -3.91 -34.43
CA LEU A 121 14.32 -4.41 -35.52
C LEU A 121 15.16 -5.60 -35.06
N LEU A 122 15.78 -5.51 -33.88
CA LEU A 122 16.54 -6.61 -33.27
C LEU A 122 15.69 -7.87 -33.09
N THR A 123 14.42 -7.72 -32.70
CA THR A 123 13.46 -8.84 -32.55
C THR A 123 13.13 -9.54 -33.87
N PHE A 124 13.22 -8.83 -35.01
CA PHE A 124 12.91 -9.36 -36.34
C PHE A 124 14.15 -9.60 -37.21
N THR A 125 15.34 -9.69 -36.61
CA THR A 125 16.61 -9.84 -37.34
C THR A 125 16.58 -11.00 -38.34
N ASP A 126 16.11 -12.19 -37.92
CA ASP A 126 16.06 -13.37 -38.80
C ASP A 126 15.06 -13.18 -39.96
N PHE A 127 13.92 -12.55 -39.69
CA PHE A 127 12.93 -12.23 -40.70
C PHE A 127 13.46 -11.21 -41.72
N ILE A 128 14.15 -10.16 -41.24
CA ILE A 128 14.75 -9.13 -42.11
C ILE A 128 15.81 -9.77 -43.02
N LYS A 129 16.73 -10.54 -42.44
CA LYS A 129 17.75 -11.28 -43.20
C LYS A 129 17.15 -12.22 -44.24
N HIS A 130 16.02 -12.86 -43.92
CA HIS A 130 15.31 -13.72 -44.86
C HIS A 130 14.71 -12.95 -46.04
N MET A 131 14.06 -11.81 -45.79
CA MET A 131 13.44 -10.98 -46.83
C MET A 131 14.45 -10.29 -47.75
N GLU A 132 15.61 -9.92 -47.21
CA GLU A 132 16.70 -9.28 -47.95
C GLU A 132 17.63 -10.31 -48.65
N ALA A 133 17.46 -11.60 -48.37
CA ALA A 133 18.17 -12.66 -49.08
C ALA A 133 17.45 -13.04 -50.38
N ARG A 134 18.22 -13.37 -51.42
CA ARG A 134 17.67 -13.88 -52.69
C ARG A 134 16.98 -15.22 -52.47
N ASN A 135 15.75 -15.31 -52.93
CA ASN A 135 14.95 -16.52 -52.87
C ASN A 135 15.29 -17.51 -54.00
N SER A 136 14.58 -18.65 -54.06
CA SER A 136 14.79 -19.69 -55.08
C SER A 136 14.55 -19.22 -56.53
N ALA A 137 13.80 -18.12 -56.72
CA ALA A 137 13.59 -17.49 -58.02
C ALA A 137 14.62 -16.39 -58.34
N GLY A 138 15.58 -16.15 -57.44
CA GLY A 138 16.67 -15.18 -57.61
C GLY A 138 16.31 -13.74 -57.22
N TYR A 139 15.13 -13.50 -56.68
CA TYR A 139 14.63 -12.17 -56.29
C TYR A 139 14.68 -11.98 -54.77
N ASP A 140 14.77 -10.72 -54.34
CA ASP A 140 14.67 -10.30 -52.94
C ASP A 140 13.67 -9.14 -52.81
N ILE A 141 13.41 -8.70 -51.58
CA ILE A 141 12.45 -7.61 -51.30
C ILE A 141 12.84 -6.27 -51.95
N SER A 142 14.10 -6.11 -52.34
CA SER A 142 14.59 -4.87 -52.93
C SER A 142 13.99 -4.63 -54.32
N GLU A 143 13.61 -5.68 -55.07
CA GLU A 143 12.96 -5.58 -56.39
C GLU A 143 11.58 -4.89 -56.34
N LEU A 144 10.98 -4.82 -55.14
CA LEU A 144 9.71 -4.14 -54.89
C LEU A 144 9.89 -2.69 -54.43
N ILE A 145 11.12 -2.21 -54.29
CA ILE A 145 11.48 -0.81 -54.01
C ILE A 145 11.84 -0.15 -55.35
N ALA A 146 11.12 0.91 -55.71
CA ALA A 146 11.37 1.61 -56.97
C ALA A 146 12.78 2.23 -57.00
N ASP A 147 13.43 2.09 -58.15
CA ASP A 147 14.72 2.73 -58.41
C ASP A 147 14.52 4.23 -58.72
N GLY A 148 15.30 5.07 -58.03
CA GLY A 148 15.15 6.53 -58.11
C GLY A 148 15.37 7.08 -59.53
N PRO A 149 16.52 6.81 -60.16
CA PRO A 149 16.79 7.22 -61.55
C PRO A 149 15.77 6.71 -62.56
N GLU A 150 15.33 5.46 -62.44
CA GLU A 150 14.30 4.86 -63.30
C GLU A 150 12.96 5.62 -63.20
N LEU A 151 12.47 5.82 -61.97
CA LEU A 151 11.21 6.53 -61.74
C LEU A 151 11.29 7.99 -62.21
N ALA A 152 12.41 8.68 -61.92
CA ALA A 152 12.60 10.06 -62.37
C ALA A 152 12.52 10.18 -63.90
N ASN A 153 13.14 9.26 -64.65
CA ASN A 153 13.10 9.27 -66.11
C ASN A 153 11.67 9.07 -66.66
N ARG A 154 10.90 8.11 -66.12
CA ARG A 154 9.48 7.94 -66.51
C ARG A 154 8.67 9.21 -66.27
N LEU A 155 8.86 9.87 -65.13
CA LEU A 155 8.14 11.10 -64.79
C LEU A 155 8.52 12.29 -65.67
N GLU A 156 9.80 12.45 -65.99
CA GLU A 156 10.27 13.50 -66.90
C GLU A 156 9.74 13.30 -68.33
N GLN A 157 9.64 12.05 -68.80
CA GLN A 157 9.00 11.76 -70.09
C GLN A 157 7.53 12.13 -70.10
N ALA A 158 6.81 11.93 -68.97
CA ALA A 158 5.42 12.37 -68.84
C ALA A 158 5.29 13.89 -68.79
N HIS A 159 6.16 14.57 -68.04
CA HIS A 159 6.20 16.03 -67.97
C HIS A 159 6.49 16.67 -69.33
N ALA A 160 7.42 16.09 -70.10
CA ALA A 160 7.74 16.51 -71.47
C ALA A 160 6.67 16.12 -72.51
N GLY A 161 5.57 15.47 -72.11
CA GLY A 161 4.47 15.06 -72.98
C GLY A 161 4.81 13.91 -73.95
N ARG A 162 5.92 13.18 -73.74
CA ARG A 162 6.35 12.06 -74.58
C ARG A 162 5.56 10.78 -74.30
N ILE A 163 5.15 10.60 -73.05
CA ILE A 163 4.22 9.57 -72.60
C ILE A 163 3.09 10.21 -71.80
N SER A 164 1.94 9.56 -71.71
CA SER A 164 0.86 10.03 -70.82
C SER A 164 1.22 9.83 -69.34
N VAL A 165 0.63 10.64 -68.45
CA VAL A 165 0.79 10.48 -66.99
C VAL A 165 0.36 9.07 -66.55
N LYS A 166 -0.70 8.52 -67.17
CA LYS A 166 -1.18 7.15 -66.95
C LYS A 166 -0.24 6.05 -67.46
N GLN A 167 0.76 6.37 -68.29
CA GLN A 167 1.81 5.42 -68.69
C GLN A 167 3.04 5.51 -67.78
N ALA A 168 3.27 6.66 -67.15
CA ALA A 168 4.39 6.83 -66.23
C ALA A 168 4.14 6.19 -64.87
N ILE A 169 2.90 6.30 -64.35
CA ILE A 169 2.48 5.71 -63.08
C ILE A 169 1.10 5.09 -63.26
N GLN A 170 0.94 3.84 -62.82
CA GLN A 170 -0.33 3.11 -62.84
C GLN A 170 -0.62 2.52 -61.46
N PRO A 171 -1.18 3.32 -60.52
CA PRO A 171 -1.46 2.83 -59.20
C PRO A 171 -2.61 1.83 -59.22
N TYR A 172 -2.55 0.80 -58.39
CA TYR A 172 -3.70 -0.04 -58.06
C TYR A 172 -3.67 -0.46 -56.58
N LEU A 173 -4.83 -0.79 -56.04
CA LEU A 173 -5.01 -1.22 -54.66
C LEU A 173 -5.07 -2.75 -54.60
N GLN A 174 -4.17 -3.37 -53.83
CA GLN A 174 -4.10 -4.81 -53.64
C GLN A 174 -4.36 -5.16 -52.17
N LEU A 175 -5.40 -5.97 -51.92
CA LEU A 175 -5.67 -6.54 -50.61
C LEU A 175 -4.57 -7.54 -50.24
N VAL A 176 -4.03 -7.43 -49.03
CA VAL A 176 -3.09 -8.41 -48.49
C VAL A 176 -3.87 -9.60 -47.96
N THR A 177 -3.79 -10.74 -48.64
CA THR A 177 -4.35 -12.00 -48.16
C THR A 177 -3.27 -12.89 -47.55
N GLU A 178 -3.64 -13.69 -46.55
CA GLU A 178 -2.71 -14.60 -45.90
C GLU A 178 -2.35 -15.75 -46.83
N ASN A 179 -1.06 -16.09 -46.88
CA ASN A 179 -0.48 -17.18 -47.70
C ASN A 179 -0.48 -16.98 -49.22
N GLU A 180 -1.06 -15.90 -49.75
CA GLU A 180 -0.91 -15.54 -51.14
C GLU A 180 0.53 -15.09 -51.44
N ARG A 181 1.06 -15.53 -52.58
CA ARG A 181 2.40 -15.19 -53.06
C ARG A 181 2.31 -14.17 -54.17
N ASP A 182 3.23 -13.21 -54.13
CA ASP A 182 3.41 -12.22 -55.15
C ASP A 182 3.77 -12.88 -56.49
N GLN A 183 3.09 -12.44 -57.56
CA GLN A 183 3.21 -13.06 -58.89
C GLN A 183 4.58 -12.81 -59.54
N PHE A 184 5.29 -11.76 -59.13
CA PHE A 184 6.58 -11.35 -59.71
C PHE A 184 7.77 -11.92 -58.93
N THR A 185 7.75 -11.77 -57.61
CA THR A 185 8.88 -12.14 -56.73
C THR A 185 8.71 -13.50 -56.06
N GLY A 186 7.49 -14.03 -55.94
CA GLY A 186 7.18 -15.27 -55.22
C GLY A 186 7.21 -15.15 -53.69
N LEU A 187 7.48 -13.96 -53.15
CA LEU A 187 7.41 -13.66 -51.71
C LEU A 187 5.95 -13.64 -51.23
N LYS A 188 5.68 -13.95 -49.95
CA LYS A 188 4.30 -13.84 -49.45
C LYS A 188 3.90 -12.37 -49.35
N ILE A 189 2.69 -12.05 -49.78
CA ILE A 189 2.18 -10.66 -49.78
C ILE A 189 2.12 -10.10 -48.36
N SER A 190 1.75 -10.93 -47.36
CA SER A 190 1.76 -10.55 -45.95
C SER A 190 3.16 -10.24 -45.41
N GLU A 191 4.19 -10.96 -45.88
CA GLU A 191 5.59 -10.73 -45.51
C GLU A 191 6.14 -9.46 -46.18
N ILE A 192 5.75 -9.18 -47.43
CA ILE A 192 6.04 -7.91 -48.13
C ILE A 192 5.49 -6.73 -47.32
N TRP A 193 4.21 -6.75 -46.97
CA TRP A 193 3.59 -5.68 -46.18
C TRP A 193 4.31 -5.48 -44.84
N ARG A 194 4.61 -6.59 -44.14
CA ARG A 194 5.31 -6.58 -42.84
C ARG A 194 6.71 -5.99 -42.95
N TYR A 195 7.47 -6.30 -43.99
CA TYR A 195 8.79 -5.73 -44.22
C TYR A 195 8.73 -4.22 -44.43
N PHE A 196 7.85 -3.73 -45.33
CA PHE A 196 7.69 -2.29 -45.54
C PHE A 196 7.23 -1.56 -44.28
N ARG A 197 6.45 -2.22 -43.41
CA ARG A 197 6.05 -1.65 -42.11
C ARG A 197 7.24 -1.44 -41.16
N LEU A 198 8.29 -2.26 -41.22
CA LEU A 198 9.50 -2.11 -40.38
C LEU A 198 10.35 -0.89 -40.79
N THR A 199 10.16 -0.34 -41.98
CA THR A 199 10.88 0.86 -42.44
C THR A 199 10.44 2.13 -41.69
N TRP A 200 9.29 2.12 -41.01
CA TRP A 200 8.73 3.31 -40.35
C TRP A 200 9.22 3.49 -38.90
N SER A 201 9.11 4.71 -38.39
CA SER A 201 9.56 5.07 -37.03
C SER A 201 8.59 4.64 -35.92
N THR A 202 7.34 4.32 -36.25
CA THR A 202 6.33 3.96 -35.25
C THR A 202 6.32 2.45 -34.99
N PRO A 203 6.59 2.01 -33.75
CA PRO A 203 6.40 0.60 -33.39
C PRO A 203 4.91 0.24 -33.53
N SER A 204 4.60 -0.99 -33.96
CA SER A 204 3.22 -1.46 -34.15
C SER A 204 2.98 -2.82 -33.49
N GLU A 205 2.23 -2.90 -32.40
CA GLU A 205 1.82 -4.19 -31.87
C GLU A 205 0.69 -4.79 -32.72
N THR A 206 0.59 -6.11 -32.78
CA THR A 206 -0.56 -6.76 -33.41
C THR A 206 -1.76 -6.59 -32.49
N THR A 207 -2.70 -5.72 -32.88
CA THR A 207 -3.95 -5.54 -32.14
C THR A 207 -4.92 -6.66 -32.52
N PRO A 208 -5.50 -7.38 -31.56
CA PRO A 208 -6.52 -8.36 -31.87
C PRO A 208 -7.82 -7.65 -32.31
N GLY A 209 -8.40 -8.05 -33.44
CA GLY A 209 -9.59 -7.41 -34.02
C GLY A 209 -9.72 -7.60 -35.53
N ARG A 210 -10.63 -6.85 -36.17
CA ARG A 210 -10.74 -6.82 -37.63
C ARG A 210 -9.59 -5.96 -38.17
N THR A 211 -8.91 -6.44 -39.21
CA THR A 211 -7.75 -5.78 -39.83
C THR A 211 -7.81 -5.96 -41.34
N MET A 212 -7.53 -4.88 -42.08
CA MET A 212 -7.47 -4.89 -43.54
C MET A 212 -6.16 -4.23 -43.95
N GLN A 213 -5.25 -5.02 -44.53
CA GLN A 213 -3.94 -4.56 -44.96
C GLN A 213 -3.93 -4.44 -46.49
N TYR A 214 -3.35 -3.37 -47.01
CA TYR A 214 -3.29 -3.11 -48.44
C TYR A 214 -1.88 -2.72 -48.88
N LEU A 215 -1.50 -3.17 -50.06
CA LEU A 215 -0.39 -2.65 -50.85
C LEU A 215 -0.96 -1.75 -51.94
N ILE A 216 -0.36 -0.57 -52.12
CA ILE A 216 -0.61 0.31 -53.26
C ILE A 216 0.59 0.13 -54.18
N ARG A 217 0.37 -0.35 -55.40
CA ARG A 217 1.46 -0.76 -56.31
C ARG A 217 1.41 -0.01 -57.63
N ASP A 218 2.58 0.19 -58.23
CA ASP A 218 2.74 0.87 -59.52
C ASP A 218 2.90 -0.16 -60.64
N ALA A 219 1.82 -0.44 -61.39
CA ALA A 219 1.85 -1.36 -62.52
C ALA A 219 2.71 -0.86 -63.71
N ALA A 220 3.14 0.41 -63.71
CA ALA A 220 4.08 0.90 -64.71
C ALA A 220 5.54 0.50 -64.41
N HIS A 221 5.84 0.04 -63.18
CA HIS A 221 7.13 -0.53 -62.82
C HIS A 221 7.18 -2.03 -63.18
N PRO A 222 8.30 -2.58 -63.73
CA PRO A 222 8.36 -3.96 -64.19
C PRO A 222 7.98 -5.04 -63.17
N MET A 223 8.30 -4.81 -61.89
CA MET A 223 8.00 -5.72 -60.77
C MET A 223 6.84 -5.23 -59.89
N HIS A 224 6.06 -4.26 -60.38
CA HIS A 224 4.96 -3.63 -59.65
C HIS A 224 5.41 -3.14 -58.27
N ALA A 225 6.34 -2.17 -58.24
CA ALA A 225 6.93 -1.67 -57.01
C ALA A 225 5.85 -1.14 -56.04
N VAL A 226 6.12 -1.26 -54.74
CA VAL A 226 5.20 -0.79 -53.70
C VAL A 226 5.30 0.73 -53.59
N MET A 227 4.24 1.43 -53.97
CA MET A 227 4.11 2.88 -53.84
C MET A 227 3.76 3.32 -52.43
N GLY A 228 3.04 2.47 -51.70
CA GLY A 228 2.51 2.79 -50.38
C GLY A 228 1.90 1.57 -49.72
N ILE A 229 1.74 1.66 -48.40
CA ILE A 229 1.04 0.66 -47.61
C ILE A 229 -0.06 1.32 -46.80
N ALA A 230 -1.19 0.63 -46.68
CA ALA A 230 -2.26 1.01 -45.78
C ALA A 230 -2.63 -0.16 -44.86
N SER A 231 -3.14 0.17 -43.68
CA SER A 231 -3.84 -0.77 -42.82
C SER A 231 -4.98 -0.06 -42.12
N LEU A 232 -6.13 -0.71 -42.12
CA LEU A 232 -7.29 -0.35 -41.35
C LEU A 232 -7.45 -1.38 -40.24
N GLU A 233 -7.64 -0.94 -39.00
CA GLU A 233 -7.91 -1.79 -37.85
C GLU A 233 -9.17 -1.32 -37.10
N ASN A 234 -9.66 -2.11 -36.14
CA ASN A 234 -10.74 -1.67 -35.26
C ASN A 234 -10.42 -0.32 -34.60
N CYS A 235 -11.42 0.55 -34.52
CA CYS A 235 -11.25 1.87 -33.90
C CYS A 235 -10.90 1.80 -32.42
N ALA A 236 -10.07 2.73 -31.95
CA ALA A 236 -9.85 2.91 -30.52
C ALA A 236 -11.17 3.31 -29.83
N VAL A 237 -11.50 2.63 -28.73
CA VAL A 237 -12.79 2.81 -28.04
C VAL A 237 -12.93 4.23 -27.47
N GLN A 238 -11.86 4.93 -27.11
CA GLN A 238 -11.91 6.22 -26.42
C GLN A 238 -11.19 7.32 -27.21
N ILE A 239 -11.86 7.89 -28.22
CA ILE A 239 -11.42 9.11 -28.91
C ILE A 239 -12.52 10.16 -28.76
N THR A 240 -12.35 11.04 -27.77
CA THR A 240 -13.38 12.02 -27.39
C THR A 240 -13.83 12.89 -28.57
N CYS A 241 -12.91 13.47 -29.34
CA CYS A 241 -13.28 14.34 -30.47
C CYS A 241 -14.07 13.62 -31.59
N ARG A 242 -13.83 12.33 -31.80
CA ARG A 242 -14.60 11.52 -32.74
C ARG A 242 -15.99 11.24 -32.19
N ASP A 243 -16.05 10.84 -30.92
CA ASP A 243 -17.31 10.52 -30.25
C ASP A 243 -18.19 11.77 -30.10
N ASP A 244 -17.61 12.96 -29.89
CA ASP A 244 -18.30 14.26 -29.94
C ASP A 244 -18.88 14.53 -31.34
N TYR A 245 -18.09 14.28 -32.39
CA TYR A 245 -18.51 14.49 -33.77
C TYR A 245 -19.66 13.55 -34.20
N ILE A 246 -19.63 12.30 -33.77
CA ILE A 246 -20.68 11.31 -34.06
C ILE A 246 -21.93 11.53 -33.18
N GLY A 247 -21.76 12.07 -31.97
CA GLY A 247 -22.84 12.21 -30.97
C GLY A 247 -22.89 11.06 -29.94
N TRP A 248 -21.81 10.30 -29.78
CA TRP A 248 -21.67 9.24 -28.77
C TRP A 248 -21.16 9.73 -27.42
N ASN A 249 -20.73 10.99 -27.29
CA ASN A 249 -20.37 11.59 -26.01
C ASN A 249 -21.61 12.17 -25.32
N GLN A 250 -21.77 11.88 -24.01
CA GLN A 250 -22.90 12.40 -23.23
C GLN A 250 -22.97 13.93 -23.20
N HIS A 251 -21.84 14.65 -23.20
CA HIS A 251 -21.85 16.11 -23.18
C HIS A 251 -22.44 16.68 -24.47
N ALA A 252 -21.96 16.22 -25.63
CA ALA A 252 -22.48 16.63 -26.94
C ALA A 252 -23.95 16.24 -27.13
N PHE A 253 -24.35 15.05 -26.65
CA PHE A 253 -25.75 14.62 -26.69
C PHE A 253 -26.64 15.50 -25.81
N ILE A 254 -26.22 15.82 -24.58
CA ILE A 254 -26.96 16.69 -23.66
C ILE A 254 -27.09 18.12 -24.23
N GLU A 255 -26.03 18.67 -24.82
CA GLU A 255 -26.10 19.99 -25.46
C GLU A 255 -27.15 20.01 -26.58
N ASN A 256 -27.22 18.95 -27.40
CA ASN A 256 -28.20 18.84 -28.47
C ASN A 256 -29.63 18.63 -27.94
N ILE A 257 -29.85 17.73 -26.98
CA ILE A 257 -31.20 17.42 -26.47
C ILE A 257 -31.82 18.63 -25.75
N LEU A 258 -31.01 19.48 -25.12
CA LEU A 258 -31.46 20.71 -24.47
C LEU A 258 -31.97 21.78 -25.46
N THR A 259 -31.73 21.61 -26.76
CA THR A 259 -32.29 22.50 -27.81
C THR A 259 -33.64 22.03 -28.36
N LEU A 260 -34.09 20.83 -28.00
CA LEU A 260 -35.31 20.21 -28.50
C LEU A 260 -36.54 20.61 -27.67
N SER A 261 -37.73 20.40 -28.24
CA SER A 261 -39.00 20.49 -27.50
C SER A 261 -39.12 19.33 -26.49
N GLY A 262 -39.98 19.46 -25.47
CA GLY A 262 -40.19 18.40 -24.47
C GLY A 262 -40.63 17.07 -25.10
N ASP A 263 -41.49 17.13 -26.12
CA ASP A 263 -41.97 15.97 -26.87
C ASP A 263 -40.86 15.30 -27.69
N ASP A 264 -40.02 16.09 -28.36
CA ASP A 264 -38.87 15.57 -29.14
C ASP A 264 -37.79 14.99 -28.22
N ALA A 265 -37.52 15.63 -27.07
CA ALA A 265 -36.61 15.11 -26.06
C ALA A 265 -37.10 13.78 -25.48
N ARG A 266 -38.43 13.62 -25.34
CA ARG A 266 -39.04 12.36 -24.88
C ARG A 266 -38.82 11.24 -25.89
N LEU A 267 -38.92 11.53 -27.18
CA LEU A 267 -38.62 10.58 -28.26
C LEU A 267 -37.14 10.15 -28.24
N GLU A 268 -36.21 11.08 -27.99
CA GLU A 268 -34.79 10.76 -27.83
C GLU A 268 -34.53 9.88 -26.59
N PHE A 269 -35.20 10.13 -25.45
CA PHE A 269 -35.10 9.23 -24.29
C PHE A 269 -35.69 7.85 -24.54
N GLN A 270 -36.79 7.74 -25.28
CA GLN A 270 -37.33 6.45 -25.71
C GLN A 270 -36.33 5.71 -26.61
N ARG A 271 -35.59 6.43 -27.45
CA ARG A 271 -34.51 5.84 -28.25
C ARG A 271 -33.36 5.34 -27.38
N LEU A 272 -32.95 6.11 -26.37
CA LEU A 272 -31.95 5.66 -25.38
C LEU A 272 -32.41 4.39 -24.63
N LEU A 273 -33.70 4.29 -24.28
CA LEU A 273 -34.27 3.05 -23.73
C LEU A 273 -34.15 1.90 -24.72
N GLY A 274 -34.44 2.13 -26.00
CA GLY A 274 -34.23 1.13 -27.07
C GLY A 274 -32.78 0.64 -27.14
N TYR A 275 -31.78 1.53 -27.03
CA TYR A 275 -30.37 1.13 -26.99
C TYR A 275 -30.04 0.26 -25.77
N ILE A 276 -30.64 0.57 -24.61
CA ILE A 276 -30.46 -0.20 -23.39
C ILE A 276 -31.07 -1.59 -23.55
N GLU A 277 -32.29 -1.70 -24.10
CA GLU A 277 -32.95 -2.98 -24.36
C GLU A 277 -32.19 -3.84 -25.37
N ASP A 278 -31.72 -3.25 -26.47
CA ASP A 278 -30.83 -3.90 -27.44
C ASP A 278 -29.56 -4.42 -26.74
N GLY A 279 -28.96 -3.62 -25.86
CA GLY A 279 -27.79 -3.99 -25.06
C GLY A 279 -28.05 -5.17 -24.14
N ILE A 280 -29.17 -5.17 -23.41
CA ILE A 280 -29.60 -6.26 -22.51
C ILE A 280 -29.84 -7.54 -23.31
N SER A 281 -30.47 -7.46 -24.49
CA SER A 281 -30.71 -8.63 -25.36
C SER A 281 -29.41 -9.31 -25.86
N GLY A 282 -28.29 -8.60 -25.78
CA GLY A 282 -26.96 -9.09 -26.11
C GLY A 282 -26.23 -9.79 -24.96
N ILE A 283 -26.85 -9.90 -23.79
CA ILE A 283 -26.27 -10.52 -22.59
C ILE A 283 -27.09 -11.75 -22.22
N ASP A 284 -26.40 -12.86 -22.00
CA ASP A 284 -26.98 -14.04 -21.37
C ASP A 284 -27.05 -13.82 -19.86
N TYR A 285 -28.26 -13.65 -19.35
CA TYR A 285 -28.54 -13.40 -17.94
C TYR A 285 -29.27 -14.56 -17.26
N SER A 286 -29.44 -15.72 -17.91
CA SER A 286 -30.24 -16.83 -17.36
C SER A 286 -29.69 -17.38 -16.05
N GLU A 287 -28.37 -17.33 -15.87
CA GLU A 287 -27.67 -17.73 -14.64
C GLU A 287 -27.52 -16.58 -13.62
N LEU A 288 -27.87 -15.34 -14.00
CA LEU A 288 -27.65 -14.15 -13.20
C LEU A 288 -28.92 -13.66 -12.49
N CYS A 289 -30.05 -13.59 -13.21
CA CYS A 289 -31.31 -13.12 -12.66
C CYS A 289 -32.52 -13.58 -13.48
N THR A 290 -33.73 -13.29 -12.97
CA THR A 290 -34.98 -13.68 -13.63
C THR A 290 -35.42 -12.66 -14.68
N GLU A 291 -36.29 -13.08 -15.61
CA GLU A 291 -36.88 -12.15 -16.59
C GLU A 291 -37.68 -11.02 -15.92
N MET A 292 -38.25 -11.28 -14.74
CA MET A 292 -38.98 -10.26 -13.96
C MET A 292 -38.03 -9.14 -13.49
N THR A 293 -36.85 -9.53 -13.00
CA THR A 293 -35.77 -8.60 -12.61
C THR A 293 -35.33 -7.70 -13.77
N VAL A 294 -35.26 -8.24 -15.00
CA VAL A 294 -34.89 -7.45 -16.19
C VAL A 294 -36.02 -6.52 -16.65
N ARG A 295 -37.27 -6.94 -16.49
CA ARG A 295 -38.45 -6.11 -16.83
C ARG A 295 -38.59 -4.95 -15.86
N ASN A 296 -38.53 -5.21 -14.55
CA ASN A 296 -38.71 -4.23 -13.47
C ASN A 296 -37.59 -4.37 -12.41
N PRO A 297 -36.40 -3.80 -12.64
CA PRO A 297 -35.26 -3.94 -11.74
C PRO A 297 -35.43 -3.13 -10.44
N THR A 298 -35.13 -3.76 -9.31
CA THR A 298 -35.04 -3.09 -7.99
C THR A 298 -33.59 -2.75 -7.63
N ASP A 299 -33.39 -1.88 -6.63
CA ASP A 299 -32.03 -1.57 -6.13
C ASP A 299 -31.36 -2.77 -5.46
N GLU A 300 -32.15 -3.71 -4.92
CA GLU A 300 -31.66 -4.96 -4.35
C GLU A 300 -31.17 -5.92 -5.44
N ASP A 301 -31.92 -6.06 -6.54
CA ASP A 301 -31.49 -6.84 -7.71
C ASP A 301 -30.16 -6.35 -8.28
N ILE A 302 -30.00 -5.02 -8.39
CA ILE A 302 -28.79 -4.40 -8.91
C ILE A 302 -27.60 -4.67 -7.98
N ARG A 303 -27.80 -4.61 -6.66
CA ARG A 303 -26.75 -4.94 -5.68
C ARG A 303 -26.32 -6.40 -5.79
N MET A 304 -27.28 -7.33 -5.89
CA MET A 304 -26.97 -8.76 -6.07
C MET A 304 -26.13 -9.03 -7.33
N LEU A 305 -26.39 -8.33 -8.44
CA LEU A 305 -25.58 -8.45 -9.65
C LEU A 305 -24.16 -7.90 -9.47
N LEU A 306 -23.99 -6.81 -8.71
CA LEU A 306 -22.66 -6.26 -8.40
C LEU A 306 -21.86 -7.19 -7.47
N ASP A 307 -22.52 -7.79 -6.49
CA ASP A 307 -21.92 -8.78 -5.58
C ASP A 307 -21.49 -10.03 -6.37
N PHE A 308 -22.34 -10.54 -7.27
CA PHE A 308 -22.00 -11.65 -8.17
C PHE A 308 -20.78 -11.32 -9.04
N ALA A 309 -20.67 -10.08 -9.52
CA ALA A 309 -19.50 -9.65 -10.29
C ALA A 309 -18.22 -9.63 -9.42
N ALA A 310 -18.31 -9.23 -8.15
CA ALA A 310 -17.19 -9.26 -7.22
C ALA A 310 -16.73 -10.71 -6.92
N ASP A 311 -17.67 -11.62 -6.66
CA ASP A 311 -17.40 -13.03 -6.43
C ASP A 311 -16.73 -13.69 -7.63
N ALA A 312 -17.20 -13.39 -8.85
CA ALA A 312 -16.61 -13.90 -10.08
C ALA A 312 -15.18 -13.39 -10.32
N GLU A 313 -14.85 -12.15 -9.92
CA GLU A 313 -13.48 -11.65 -9.95
C GLU A 313 -12.58 -12.37 -8.94
N GLN A 314 -13.09 -12.64 -7.74
CA GLN A 314 -12.32 -13.39 -6.73
C GLN A 314 -12.00 -14.81 -7.22
N GLN A 315 -12.99 -15.53 -7.76
CA GLN A 315 -12.79 -16.86 -8.35
C GLN A 315 -11.76 -16.84 -9.49
N ARG A 316 -11.74 -15.77 -10.29
CA ARG A 316 -10.74 -15.58 -11.35
C ARG A 316 -9.33 -15.45 -10.77
N GLN A 317 -9.13 -14.64 -9.74
CA GLN A 317 -7.83 -14.46 -9.07
C GLN A 317 -7.33 -15.77 -8.47
N ASP A 318 -8.21 -16.51 -7.78
CA ASP A 318 -7.87 -17.81 -7.19
C ASP A 318 -7.48 -18.84 -8.26
N SER A 319 -8.20 -18.86 -9.38
CA SER A 319 -7.89 -19.74 -10.52
C SER A 319 -6.54 -19.41 -11.17
N LEU A 320 -6.21 -18.12 -11.33
CA LEU A 320 -4.91 -17.67 -11.85
C LEU A 320 -3.76 -18.07 -10.93
N ARG A 321 -3.93 -17.90 -9.62
CA ARG A 321 -2.96 -18.31 -8.61
C ARG A 321 -2.69 -19.81 -8.65
N ASN A 322 -3.75 -20.62 -8.64
CA ASN A 322 -3.65 -22.08 -8.71
C ASN A 322 -2.97 -22.57 -9.99
N SER A 323 -3.24 -21.91 -11.13
CA SER A 323 -2.63 -22.25 -12.43
C SER A 323 -1.13 -21.94 -12.47
N SER A 324 -0.68 -20.90 -11.77
CA SER A 324 0.74 -20.54 -11.66
C SER A 324 1.53 -21.51 -10.78
N GLU A 325 0.90 -22.08 -9.75
CA GLU A 325 1.55 -23.03 -8.82
C GLU A 325 1.65 -24.45 -9.39
N ASN A 326 0.64 -24.92 -10.14
CA ASN A 326 0.54 -26.31 -10.60
C ASN A 326 0.81 -26.54 -12.10
N GLY A 327 0.99 -25.46 -12.88
CA GLY A 327 1.07 -25.53 -14.34
C GLY A 327 -0.30 -25.78 -15.00
N TYR A 328 -0.37 -25.60 -16.32
CA TYR A 328 -1.59 -25.86 -17.10
C TYR A 328 -1.64 -27.33 -17.55
N ASN A 329 -2.75 -28.03 -17.33
CA ASN A 329 -3.09 -29.20 -18.13
C ASN A 329 -3.50 -28.72 -19.54
N ASP A 330 -2.93 -29.31 -20.59
CA ASP A 330 -3.21 -28.91 -21.99
C ASP A 330 -4.72 -29.06 -22.34
N ASP A 331 -5.43 -30.01 -21.71
CA ASP A 331 -6.87 -30.27 -21.91
C ASP A 331 -7.81 -29.22 -21.29
N GLU A 332 -7.31 -28.28 -20.47
CA GLU A 332 -8.13 -27.23 -19.82
C GLU A 332 -7.92 -25.82 -20.41
N ARG A 333 -7.15 -25.68 -21.50
CA ARG A 333 -6.83 -24.36 -22.09
C ARG A 333 -8.01 -23.77 -22.88
N SER A 334 -8.30 -22.51 -22.61
CA SER A 334 -9.26 -21.69 -23.36
C SER A 334 -8.82 -21.45 -24.80
N GLU A 335 -9.80 -21.36 -25.71
CA GLU A 335 -9.62 -20.93 -27.11
C GLU A 335 -9.07 -19.50 -27.24
N LEU A 336 -9.22 -18.66 -26.20
CA LEU A 336 -8.66 -17.30 -26.16
C LEU A 336 -7.17 -17.26 -25.78
N GLY A 337 -6.60 -18.42 -25.43
CA GLY A 337 -5.19 -18.61 -25.12
C GLY A 337 -4.77 -18.17 -23.72
N SER A 338 -3.72 -18.79 -23.19
CA SER A 338 -3.01 -18.42 -21.94
C SER A 338 -3.82 -18.47 -20.63
N ILE A 339 -5.07 -18.95 -20.63
CA ILE A 339 -5.88 -19.16 -19.41
C ILE A 339 -6.67 -20.47 -19.49
N SER A 340 -7.12 -20.97 -18.33
CA SER A 340 -8.02 -22.12 -18.25
C SER A 340 -9.47 -21.74 -18.59
N THR A 341 -10.27 -22.72 -19.00
CA THR A 341 -11.71 -22.57 -19.24
C THR A 341 -12.46 -22.04 -18.01
N LYS A 342 -12.07 -22.45 -16.81
CA LYS A 342 -12.62 -21.93 -15.54
C LYS A 342 -12.35 -20.44 -15.35
N THR A 343 -11.12 -19.99 -15.63
CA THR A 343 -10.73 -18.57 -15.58
C THR A 343 -11.49 -17.74 -16.61
N GLU A 344 -11.72 -18.29 -17.80
CA GLU A 344 -12.52 -17.64 -18.84
C GLU A 344 -13.99 -17.49 -18.39
N GLN A 345 -14.59 -18.55 -17.86
CA GLN A 345 -15.97 -18.52 -17.40
C GLN A 345 -16.17 -17.48 -16.28
N ALA A 346 -15.25 -17.42 -15.30
CA ALA A 346 -15.26 -16.40 -14.26
C ALA A 346 -15.16 -14.97 -14.83
N LEU A 347 -14.30 -14.75 -15.84
CA LEU A 347 -14.18 -13.46 -16.52
C LEU A 347 -15.48 -13.02 -17.21
N TYR A 348 -16.15 -13.92 -17.94
CA TYR A 348 -17.38 -13.58 -18.65
C TYR A 348 -18.59 -13.47 -17.73
N ASN A 349 -18.65 -14.26 -16.65
CA ASN A 349 -19.64 -14.12 -15.59
C ASN A 349 -19.56 -12.73 -14.94
N ARG A 350 -18.34 -12.29 -14.57
CA ARG A 350 -18.11 -10.94 -14.06
C ARG A 350 -18.59 -9.86 -15.04
N LYS A 351 -18.21 -9.98 -16.33
CA LYS A 351 -18.59 -9.00 -17.35
C LYS A 351 -20.09 -8.93 -17.59
N ARG A 352 -20.77 -10.09 -17.68
CA ARG A 352 -22.22 -10.14 -17.89
C ARG A 352 -22.95 -9.47 -16.73
N ALA A 353 -22.58 -9.81 -15.49
CA ALA A 353 -23.18 -9.23 -14.29
C ALA A 353 -22.94 -7.71 -14.18
N GLU A 354 -21.70 -7.25 -14.38
CA GLU A 354 -21.35 -5.82 -14.34
C GLU A 354 -22.04 -5.00 -15.44
N GLN A 355 -22.08 -5.52 -16.68
CA GLN A 355 -22.76 -4.85 -17.79
C GLN A 355 -24.27 -4.84 -17.61
N LEU A 356 -24.87 -5.95 -17.15
CA LEU A 356 -26.29 -6.04 -16.89
C LEU A 356 -26.71 -5.07 -15.77
N ALA A 357 -25.98 -5.04 -14.65
CA ALA A 357 -26.25 -4.10 -13.55
C ALA A 357 -26.23 -2.65 -14.05
N ARG A 358 -25.21 -2.28 -14.85
CA ARG A 358 -25.08 -0.93 -15.42
C ARG A 358 -26.24 -0.55 -16.36
N LEU A 359 -26.71 -1.49 -17.17
CA LEU A 359 -27.84 -1.29 -18.08
C LEU A 359 -29.18 -1.24 -17.33
N LEU A 360 -29.37 -2.06 -16.29
CA LEU A 360 -30.58 -2.05 -15.46
C LEU A 360 -30.69 -0.76 -14.62
N ILE A 361 -29.59 -0.24 -14.08
CA ILE A 361 -29.54 1.09 -13.45
C ILE A 361 -30.02 2.15 -14.46
N ALA A 362 -29.47 2.12 -15.68
CA ALA A 362 -29.83 3.09 -16.71
C ALA A 362 -31.30 2.97 -17.14
N LYS A 363 -31.80 1.74 -17.31
CA LYS A 363 -33.20 1.45 -17.66
C LYS A 363 -34.15 2.01 -16.60
N LYS A 364 -33.95 1.62 -15.33
CA LYS A 364 -34.77 2.05 -14.20
C LYS A 364 -34.87 3.57 -14.14
N THR A 365 -33.72 4.25 -14.04
CA THR A 365 -33.68 5.71 -13.87
C THR A 365 -34.28 6.45 -15.07
N LEU A 366 -34.04 5.97 -16.30
CA LEU A 366 -34.58 6.62 -17.49
C LEU A 366 -36.09 6.38 -17.63
N THR A 367 -36.59 5.19 -17.30
CA THR A 367 -38.02 4.89 -17.25
C THR A 367 -38.74 5.73 -16.19
N ASP A 368 -38.15 5.88 -15.00
CA ASP A 368 -38.69 6.71 -13.92
C ASP A 368 -38.86 8.18 -14.36
N VAL A 369 -37.86 8.73 -15.06
CA VAL A 369 -37.91 10.11 -15.58
C VAL A 369 -38.94 10.26 -16.70
N VAL A 370 -38.97 9.35 -17.69
CA VAL A 370 -39.89 9.45 -18.84
C VAL A 370 -41.36 9.32 -18.41
N ASN A 371 -41.63 8.53 -17.38
CA ASN A 371 -42.96 8.30 -16.82
C ASN A 371 -43.34 9.25 -15.68
N ASP A 372 -42.44 10.16 -15.28
CA ASP A 372 -42.72 11.15 -14.23
C ASP A 372 -43.88 12.07 -14.66
N PRO A 373 -44.95 12.20 -13.86
CA PRO A 373 -46.00 13.18 -14.09
C PRO A 373 -45.49 14.63 -14.22
N GLY A 374 -44.34 14.94 -13.61
CA GLY A 374 -43.64 16.23 -13.69
C GLY A 374 -42.55 16.30 -14.78
N TYR A 375 -42.55 15.41 -15.77
CA TYR A 375 -41.50 15.31 -16.80
C TYR A 375 -41.10 16.67 -17.39
N ASP A 376 -42.07 17.48 -17.82
CA ASP A 376 -41.84 18.77 -18.51
C ASP A 376 -41.05 19.77 -17.66
N GLU A 377 -41.12 19.67 -16.34
CA GLU A 377 -40.38 20.51 -15.39
C GLU A 377 -39.02 19.91 -14.99
N ASN A 378 -38.88 18.58 -15.05
CA ASN A 378 -37.78 17.84 -14.43
C ASN A 378 -36.71 17.35 -15.41
N TRP A 379 -37.03 17.14 -16.69
CA TRP A 379 -36.11 16.48 -17.63
C TRP A 379 -34.81 17.26 -17.89
N ILE A 380 -34.86 18.60 -17.87
CA ILE A 380 -33.69 19.47 -18.00
C ILE A 380 -32.76 19.32 -16.79
N ASN A 381 -33.32 19.29 -15.58
CA ASN A 381 -32.56 19.13 -14.34
C ASN A 381 -31.94 17.73 -14.26
N PHE A 382 -32.67 16.71 -14.74
CA PHE A 382 -32.15 15.36 -14.88
C PHE A 382 -30.91 15.33 -15.79
N CYS A 383 -30.97 15.91 -16.99
CA CYS A 383 -29.82 15.98 -17.90
C CYS A 383 -28.58 16.66 -17.29
N LYS A 384 -28.79 17.68 -16.44
CA LYS A 384 -27.71 18.41 -15.76
C LYS A 384 -27.15 17.71 -14.52
N SER A 385 -27.84 16.69 -14.00
CA SER A 385 -27.40 15.92 -12.83
C SER A 385 -26.29 14.91 -13.16
N GLU A 386 -25.47 14.55 -12.18
CA GLU A 386 -24.46 13.49 -12.35
C GLU A 386 -25.10 12.14 -12.72
N THR A 387 -26.27 11.84 -12.13
CA THR A 387 -27.04 10.64 -12.42
C THR A 387 -27.50 10.61 -13.88
N GLY A 388 -28.14 11.67 -14.36
CA GLY A 388 -28.62 11.74 -15.76
C GLY A 388 -27.47 11.68 -16.77
N SER A 389 -26.37 12.40 -16.50
CA SER A 389 -25.16 12.31 -17.32
C SER A 389 -24.61 10.88 -17.40
N SER A 390 -24.58 10.15 -16.27
CA SER A 390 -24.12 8.76 -16.23
C SER A 390 -25.06 7.81 -16.98
N VAL A 391 -26.39 7.97 -16.83
CA VAL A 391 -27.41 7.16 -17.51
C VAL A 391 -27.36 7.33 -19.03
N ILE A 392 -27.31 8.59 -19.50
CA ILE A 392 -27.19 8.91 -20.94
C ILE A 392 -25.90 8.29 -21.51
N ARG A 393 -24.78 8.44 -20.80
CA ARG A 393 -23.52 7.81 -21.19
C ARG A 393 -23.64 6.29 -21.31
N ASN A 394 -24.35 5.63 -20.40
CA ASN A 394 -24.51 4.17 -20.42
C ASN A 394 -25.33 3.71 -21.64
N ALA A 395 -26.41 4.40 -21.97
CA ALA A 395 -27.22 4.13 -23.15
C ALA A 395 -26.43 4.35 -24.46
N LEU A 396 -25.71 5.47 -24.57
CA LEU A 396 -24.87 5.76 -25.74
C LEU A 396 -23.73 4.74 -25.90
N VAL A 397 -23.15 4.24 -24.80
CA VAL A 397 -22.14 3.18 -24.84
C VAL A 397 -22.72 1.87 -25.39
N ALA A 398 -23.98 1.54 -25.10
CA ALA A 398 -24.64 0.36 -25.66
C ALA A 398 -24.78 0.47 -27.19
N GLN A 399 -25.24 1.62 -27.70
CA GLN A 399 -25.32 1.88 -29.14
C GLN A 399 -23.94 1.90 -29.80
N LYS A 400 -22.97 2.56 -29.18
CA LYS A 400 -21.58 2.58 -29.65
C LYS A 400 -20.99 1.17 -29.74
N ALA A 401 -21.26 0.29 -28.78
CA ALA A 401 -20.76 -1.09 -28.79
C ALA A 401 -21.27 -1.91 -29.99
N LYS A 402 -22.42 -1.56 -30.57
CA LYS A 402 -22.98 -2.18 -31.78
C LYS A 402 -22.15 -1.87 -33.02
N HIS A 403 -21.59 -0.66 -33.13
CA HIS A 403 -20.94 -0.16 -34.35
C HIS A 403 -19.42 0.00 -34.26
N ILE A 404 -18.85 0.30 -33.08
CA ILE A 404 -17.43 0.70 -32.92
C ILE A 404 -16.43 -0.34 -33.46
N GLY A 405 -16.78 -1.63 -33.39
CA GLY A 405 -15.93 -2.73 -33.86
C GLY A 405 -16.37 -3.33 -35.20
N SER A 406 -17.37 -2.76 -35.88
CA SER A 406 -17.99 -3.41 -37.05
C SER A 406 -18.40 -2.48 -38.19
N SER A 407 -18.71 -1.21 -37.90
CA SER A 407 -19.13 -0.23 -38.92
C SER A 407 -18.12 0.89 -39.12
N LEU A 408 -17.07 0.95 -38.31
CA LEU A 408 -16.01 1.94 -38.38
C LEU A 408 -14.65 1.24 -38.34
N MET A 409 -13.68 1.83 -39.03
CA MET A 409 -12.29 1.39 -38.98
C MET A 409 -11.37 2.59 -38.81
N GLU A 410 -10.22 2.38 -38.17
CA GLU A 410 -9.15 3.36 -38.06
C GLU A 410 -8.00 3.00 -39.00
N LEU A 411 -7.65 3.93 -39.88
CA LEU A 411 -6.48 3.89 -40.74
C LEU A 411 -5.24 4.14 -39.87
N ASN A 412 -4.68 3.07 -39.33
CA ASN A 412 -3.54 3.08 -38.41
C ASN A 412 -2.19 3.12 -39.16
N VAL A 413 -2.16 2.67 -40.41
CA VAL A 413 -1.00 2.73 -41.30
C VAL A 413 -1.43 3.44 -42.59
N CYS A 414 -0.78 4.55 -42.93
CA CYS A 414 -1.03 5.27 -44.17
C CYS A 414 0.21 6.08 -44.58
N GLY A 415 0.91 5.62 -45.61
CA GLY A 415 2.13 6.27 -46.03
C GLY A 415 2.64 5.76 -47.36
N ALA A 416 3.28 6.66 -48.10
CA ALA A 416 4.03 6.28 -49.29
C ALA A 416 5.37 5.66 -48.92
N ILE A 417 5.81 4.73 -49.75
CA ILE A 417 7.16 4.19 -49.71
C ILE A 417 8.05 5.10 -50.58
N PRO A 418 9.20 5.60 -50.06
CA PRO A 418 10.14 6.35 -50.87
C PRO A 418 10.63 5.56 -52.09
N PRO A 419 10.79 6.21 -53.27
CA PRO A 419 10.72 7.65 -53.52
C PRO A 419 9.32 8.20 -53.86
N TYR A 420 8.24 7.40 -53.82
CA TYR A 420 6.89 7.83 -54.19
C TYR A 420 6.28 8.89 -53.24
N ASN A 421 6.89 9.15 -52.08
CA ASN A 421 6.52 10.26 -51.21
C ASN A 421 6.70 11.62 -51.92
N GLU A 422 7.67 11.74 -52.84
CA GLU A 422 7.96 12.99 -53.55
C GLU A 422 6.86 13.43 -54.51
N ILE A 423 6.10 12.45 -55.03
CA ILE A 423 4.96 12.66 -55.92
C ILE A 423 3.61 12.65 -55.17
N LEU A 424 3.61 12.85 -53.86
CA LEU A 424 2.40 12.87 -53.01
C LEU A 424 1.66 11.52 -52.96
N GLY A 425 2.37 10.40 -53.07
CA GLY A 425 1.77 9.06 -52.93
C GLY A 425 1.03 8.85 -51.61
N GLY A 426 1.44 9.52 -50.52
CA GLY A 426 0.73 9.44 -49.24
C GLY A 426 -0.70 9.98 -49.28
N LYS A 427 -1.00 10.92 -50.18
CA LYS A 427 -2.38 11.39 -50.42
C LYS A 427 -3.20 10.36 -51.17
N LEU A 428 -2.59 9.68 -52.16
CA LEU A 428 -3.24 8.58 -52.88
C LEU A 428 -3.64 7.47 -51.91
N VAL A 429 -2.73 7.05 -51.04
CA VAL A 429 -3.00 6.02 -50.02
C VAL A 429 -4.19 6.43 -49.13
N ALA A 430 -4.23 7.67 -48.67
CA ALA A 430 -5.33 8.18 -47.84
C ALA A 430 -6.67 8.28 -48.59
N LEU A 431 -6.66 8.55 -49.90
CA LEU A 431 -7.88 8.55 -50.73
C LEU A 431 -8.38 7.12 -50.99
N LEU A 432 -7.46 6.21 -51.32
CA LEU A 432 -7.77 4.80 -51.56
C LEU A 432 -8.30 4.11 -50.31
N ALA A 433 -7.88 4.52 -49.11
CA ALA A 433 -8.46 4.03 -47.86
C ALA A 433 -9.98 4.33 -47.71
N THR A 434 -10.51 5.27 -48.50
CA THR A 434 -11.95 5.63 -48.53
C THR A 434 -12.66 5.10 -49.79
N SER A 435 -12.01 4.24 -50.59
CA SER A 435 -12.54 3.75 -51.86
C SER A 435 -13.69 2.73 -51.69
N PRO A 436 -14.55 2.55 -52.71
CA PRO A 436 -15.58 1.52 -52.65
C PRO A 436 -14.98 0.10 -52.62
N GLN A 437 -13.78 -0.13 -53.16
CA GLN A 437 -13.10 -1.43 -53.04
C GLN A 437 -12.81 -1.78 -51.57
N VAL A 438 -12.39 -0.82 -50.73
CA VAL A 438 -12.14 -1.07 -49.30
C VAL A 438 -13.43 -1.47 -48.56
N VAL A 439 -14.56 -0.84 -48.89
CA VAL A 439 -15.87 -1.18 -48.31
C VAL A 439 -16.32 -2.56 -48.77
N HIS A 440 -16.14 -2.89 -50.06
CA HIS A 440 -16.43 -4.21 -50.60
C HIS A 440 -15.60 -5.31 -49.94
N ASP A 441 -14.28 -5.16 -49.91
CA ASP A 441 -13.33 -6.12 -49.34
C ASP A 441 -13.62 -6.35 -47.84
N TYR A 442 -13.96 -5.28 -47.10
CA TYR A 442 -14.33 -5.37 -45.69
C TYR A 442 -15.60 -6.19 -45.47
N LYS A 443 -16.65 -5.90 -46.26
CA LYS A 443 -17.92 -6.63 -46.19
C LYS A 443 -17.70 -8.11 -46.49
N THR A 444 -17.05 -8.43 -47.60
CA THR A 444 -16.76 -9.81 -48.03
C THR A 444 -15.97 -10.59 -46.97
N ARG A 445 -15.01 -9.95 -46.28
CA ARG A 445 -14.19 -10.63 -45.26
C ARG A 445 -14.92 -10.87 -43.93
N TYR A 446 -15.89 -10.03 -43.56
CA TYR A 446 -16.44 -10.00 -42.19
C TYR A 446 -17.95 -10.19 -42.05
N GLU A 447 -18.75 -10.17 -43.13
CA GLU A 447 -20.22 -10.27 -43.08
C GLU A 447 -20.72 -11.53 -42.36
N ASN A 448 -20.03 -12.66 -42.53
CA ASN A 448 -20.39 -13.94 -41.93
C ASN A 448 -19.53 -14.32 -40.69
N LYS A 449 -18.69 -13.41 -40.17
CA LYS A 449 -17.82 -13.71 -39.03
C LYS A 449 -18.48 -13.34 -37.70
N ALA A 450 -18.58 -14.31 -36.80
CA ALA A 450 -19.06 -14.10 -35.44
C ALA A 450 -18.12 -13.16 -34.66
N SER A 451 -18.71 -12.29 -33.84
CA SER A 451 -17.97 -11.43 -32.91
C SER A 451 -17.70 -12.22 -31.63
N GLU A 452 -16.45 -12.58 -31.40
CA GLU A 452 -16.01 -13.42 -30.26
C GLU A 452 -16.48 -12.92 -28.89
N ILE A 453 -16.37 -11.61 -28.62
CA ILE A 453 -16.77 -11.02 -27.33
C ILE A 453 -18.30 -10.99 -27.20
N ALA A 454 -19.01 -10.54 -28.24
CA ALA A 454 -20.46 -10.46 -28.21
C ALA A 454 -21.10 -11.85 -28.14
N SER A 455 -20.49 -12.84 -28.78
CA SER A 455 -20.98 -14.23 -28.77
C SER A 455 -20.86 -14.84 -27.36
N ARG A 456 -19.74 -14.60 -26.67
CA ARG A 456 -19.57 -15.05 -25.28
C ARG A 456 -20.45 -14.29 -24.30
N LEU A 457 -20.68 -12.99 -24.49
CA LEU A 457 -21.65 -12.24 -23.68
C LEU A 457 -23.05 -12.81 -23.83
N LYS A 458 -23.48 -13.15 -25.05
CA LYS A 458 -24.82 -13.69 -25.36
C LYS A 458 -24.97 -15.21 -25.18
N GLY A 459 -23.88 -15.95 -25.03
CA GLY A 459 -23.91 -17.41 -24.95
C GLY A 459 -24.16 -18.14 -26.30
N GLN A 460 -24.24 -17.41 -27.41
CA GLN A 460 -24.48 -17.96 -28.76
C GLN A 460 -23.78 -17.11 -29.84
N PRO A 461 -23.51 -17.63 -31.05
CA PRO A 461 -22.85 -16.86 -32.11
C PRO A 461 -23.60 -15.56 -32.47
N VAL A 462 -22.89 -14.42 -32.43
CA VAL A 462 -23.42 -13.10 -32.80
C VAL A 462 -22.64 -12.53 -33.97
N CYS A 463 -23.27 -12.44 -35.14
CA CYS A 463 -22.73 -11.73 -36.30
C CYS A 463 -23.16 -10.25 -36.25
N ARG A 464 -22.19 -9.33 -36.33
CA ARG A 464 -22.45 -7.88 -36.36
C ARG A 464 -22.43 -7.37 -37.80
N PRO A 465 -23.18 -6.29 -38.13
CA PRO A 465 -23.17 -5.70 -39.47
C PRO A 465 -21.74 -5.39 -39.94
N ALA A 466 -21.39 -5.78 -41.17
CA ALA A 466 -20.09 -5.51 -41.78
C ALA A 466 -20.15 -4.34 -42.77
N GLU A 467 -20.84 -3.27 -42.37
CA GLU A 467 -21.10 -2.08 -43.19
C GLU A 467 -20.14 -0.95 -42.79
N LEU A 468 -19.05 -0.78 -43.54
CA LEU A 468 -18.02 0.24 -43.26
C LEU A 468 -18.49 1.62 -43.71
N VAL A 469 -18.93 2.46 -42.77
CA VAL A 469 -19.49 3.79 -43.06
C VAL A 469 -18.56 4.95 -42.71
N TYR A 470 -17.48 4.67 -41.97
CA TYR A 470 -16.58 5.71 -41.49
C TYR A 470 -15.14 5.19 -41.36
N VAL A 471 -14.18 6.03 -41.77
CA VAL A 471 -12.75 5.79 -41.57
C VAL A 471 -12.15 6.92 -40.74
N GLY A 472 -11.61 6.58 -39.58
CA GLY A 472 -10.87 7.49 -38.72
C GLY A 472 -9.36 7.38 -38.93
N THR A 473 -8.58 8.39 -38.55
CA THR A 473 -7.12 8.29 -38.48
C THR A 473 -6.57 9.30 -37.47
N THR A 474 -5.38 9.01 -36.93
CA THR A 474 -4.64 9.96 -36.09
C THR A 474 -3.31 10.31 -36.76
N SER A 475 -2.99 11.60 -36.85
CA SER A 475 -1.71 12.01 -37.42
C SER A 475 -0.56 11.60 -36.50
N LEU A 476 0.60 11.30 -37.08
CA LEU A 476 1.80 11.00 -36.28
C LEU A 476 2.28 12.23 -35.49
N TYR A 477 2.10 13.42 -36.06
CA TYR A 477 2.56 14.69 -35.52
C TYR A 477 1.37 15.64 -35.34
N TYR A 478 1.32 16.37 -34.23
CA TYR A 478 0.36 17.47 -34.08
C TYR A 478 0.71 18.69 -34.94
N VAL A 479 1.98 18.83 -35.37
CA VAL A 479 2.43 19.90 -36.28
C VAL A 479 2.59 19.42 -37.73
N GLY A 480 2.16 20.27 -38.67
CA GLY A 480 2.49 20.11 -40.10
C GLY A 480 1.98 18.82 -40.75
N SER A 481 0.72 18.44 -40.49
CA SER A 481 0.03 17.29 -41.11
C SER A 481 -0.44 17.61 -42.54
N SER A 482 0.43 17.54 -43.54
CA SER A 482 0.09 17.88 -44.94
C SER A 482 -0.68 16.78 -45.69
N GLN A 483 -0.73 15.55 -45.15
CA GLN A 483 -1.30 14.39 -45.82
C GLN A 483 -2.83 14.43 -45.88
N TYR A 484 -3.50 14.67 -44.74
CA TYR A 484 -4.96 14.68 -44.63
C TYR A 484 -5.57 16.07 -44.79
N ASN A 485 -4.79 17.13 -44.58
CA ASN A 485 -5.29 18.51 -44.65
C ASN A 485 -5.83 18.84 -46.05
N ARG A 486 -7.10 19.28 -46.11
CA ARG A 486 -7.83 19.65 -47.33
C ARG A 486 -7.95 18.50 -48.35
N LEU A 487 -7.82 17.26 -47.91
CA LEU A 487 -7.98 16.08 -48.75
C LEU A 487 -9.47 15.74 -48.87
N LYS A 488 -10.01 15.82 -50.10
CA LYS A 488 -11.40 15.47 -50.41
C LYS A 488 -11.55 14.84 -51.78
N ILE A 489 -12.56 13.99 -51.93
CA ILE A 489 -13.09 13.50 -53.21
C ILE A 489 -14.42 14.22 -53.45
N PRO A 490 -14.50 15.12 -54.45
CA PRO A 490 -15.75 15.80 -54.78
C PRO A 490 -16.83 14.82 -55.20
N GLY A 491 -18.07 15.06 -54.77
CA GLY A 491 -19.22 14.24 -55.17
C GLY A 491 -19.42 14.19 -56.69
N GLU A 492 -19.03 15.25 -57.41
CA GLU A 492 -19.04 15.33 -58.88
C GLU A 492 -18.30 14.17 -59.56
N VAL A 493 -17.24 13.62 -58.95
CA VAL A 493 -16.49 12.45 -59.47
C VAL A 493 -17.40 11.22 -59.61
N PHE A 494 -18.44 11.13 -58.77
CA PHE A 494 -19.38 10.02 -58.72
C PHE A 494 -20.81 10.40 -59.12
N GLY A 495 -21.07 11.64 -59.52
CA GLY A 495 -22.42 12.13 -59.78
C GLY A 495 -23.29 12.22 -58.52
N SER A 496 -22.67 12.50 -57.38
CA SER A 496 -23.30 12.64 -56.07
C SER A 496 -23.17 14.07 -55.55
N ASP A 497 -24.09 14.54 -54.71
CA ASP A 497 -23.99 15.84 -54.02
C ASP A 497 -23.14 15.76 -52.74
N PHE A 498 -22.57 14.59 -52.44
CA PHE A 498 -21.82 14.32 -51.23
C PHE A 498 -20.31 14.25 -51.46
N ASP A 499 -19.56 15.14 -50.81
CA ASP A 499 -18.09 15.13 -50.79
C ASP A 499 -17.56 14.16 -49.72
N VAL A 500 -16.66 13.25 -50.09
CA VAL A 500 -15.89 12.45 -49.12
C VAL A 500 -14.69 13.28 -48.66
N VAL A 501 -14.71 13.77 -47.42
CA VAL A 501 -13.70 14.71 -46.88
C VAL A 501 -13.00 14.12 -45.68
N TRP A 502 -11.66 14.22 -45.64
CA TRP A 502 -10.88 14.02 -44.41
C TRP A 502 -11.01 15.26 -43.53
N LYS A 503 -11.97 15.25 -42.61
CA LYS A 503 -12.26 16.37 -41.70
C LYS A 503 -11.38 16.28 -40.45
N ARG A 504 -10.72 17.38 -40.09
CA ARG A 504 -10.03 17.53 -38.79
C ARG A 504 -11.10 17.65 -37.70
N LEU A 505 -11.12 16.70 -36.76
CA LEU A 505 -12.12 16.62 -35.69
C LEU A 505 -11.62 17.23 -34.38
N GLY A 506 -10.32 17.16 -34.12
CA GLY A 506 -9.72 17.69 -32.89
C GLY A 506 -8.32 17.15 -32.66
N MET A 507 -7.89 17.09 -31.39
CA MET A 507 -6.61 16.54 -30.98
C MET A 507 -6.80 15.52 -29.86
N THR A 508 -6.00 14.46 -29.85
CA THR A 508 -5.95 13.51 -28.74
C THR A 508 -5.24 14.13 -27.55
N ILE A 509 -5.74 13.83 -26.35
CA ILE A 509 -4.98 13.96 -25.11
C ILE A 509 -4.09 12.72 -25.09
N GLY A 510 -2.76 12.86 -25.19
CA GLY A 510 -1.87 11.74 -25.46
C GLY A 510 -1.94 10.66 -24.36
N PHE A 511 -2.60 9.54 -24.64
CA PHE A 511 -2.64 8.35 -23.79
C PHE A 511 -2.11 7.16 -24.58
N GLY A 512 -1.20 6.38 -24.00
CA GLY A 512 -0.63 5.21 -24.67
C GLY A 512 0.66 4.73 -24.04
N THR A 513 1.10 3.54 -24.43
CA THR A 513 2.25 2.83 -23.81
C THR A 513 3.52 2.88 -24.63
N MET A 514 3.56 3.67 -25.70
CA MET A 514 4.72 3.69 -26.62
C MET A 514 6.00 4.21 -25.95
N HIS A 515 5.86 5.08 -24.95
CA HIS A 515 7.00 5.65 -24.21
C HIS A 515 7.50 4.74 -23.09
N ILE A 516 6.80 3.63 -22.80
CA ILE A 516 7.20 2.67 -21.77
C ILE A 516 8.06 1.59 -22.43
N SER A 517 9.29 1.41 -21.96
CA SER A 517 10.22 0.41 -22.46
C SER A 517 9.80 -1.02 -22.09
N LYS A 518 10.40 -2.02 -22.76
CA LYS A 518 10.21 -3.43 -22.40
C LYS A 518 10.79 -3.72 -21.01
N ALA A 519 11.93 -3.14 -20.66
CA ALA A 519 12.57 -3.30 -19.35
C ALA A 519 11.68 -2.79 -18.21
N THR A 520 11.02 -1.65 -18.39
CA THR A 520 10.04 -1.11 -17.45
C THR A 520 8.83 -2.03 -17.30
N THR A 521 8.29 -2.52 -18.43
CA THR A 521 7.15 -3.46 -18.41
C THR A 521 7.49 -4.72 -17.60
N LEU A 522 8.64 -5.34 -17.86
CA LEU A 522 9.09 -6.52 -17.13
C LEU A 522 9.35 -6.23 -15.65
N SER A 523 9.94 -5.07 -15.34
CA SER A 523 10.21 -4.66 -13.95
C SER A 523 8.93 -4.41 -13.16
N LEU A 524 7.94 -3.74 -13.76
CA LEU A 524 6.63 -3.53 -13.15
C LEU A 524 5.93 -4.86 -12.90
N THR A 525 5.92 -5.77 -13.88
CA THR A 525 5.36 -7.12 -13.69
C THR A 525 6.06 -7.86 -12.55
N GLU A 526 7.39 -7.84 -12.48
CA GLU A 526 8.14 -8.51 -11.41
C GLU A 526 7.88 -7.89 -10.02
N ALA A 527 7.67 -6.58 -9.94
CA ALA A 527 7.40 -5.87 -8.68
C ALA A 527 5.96 -6.04 -8.17
N THR A 528 5.00 -6.32 -9.07
CA THR A 528 3.56 -6.44 -8.73
C THR A 528 3.03 -7.86 -8.75
N SER A 529 3.88 -8.86 -9.05
CA SER A 529 3.39 -10.23 -9.31
C SER A 529 3.09 -11.04 -8.05
N ASP A 530 3.61 -10.73 -6.86
CA ASP A 530 3.34 -11.51 -5.62
C ASP A 530 3.29 -13.06 -5.82
N GLY A 531 4.10 -13.60 -6.74
CA GLY A 531 4.12 -15.04 -7.08
C GLY A 531 3.28 -15.50 -8.28
N PHE A 532 2.45 -14.66 -8.91
CA PHE A 532 1.73 -14.98 -10.16
C PHE A 532 1.38 -13.75 -11.02
N ASN A 533 1.20 -13.91 -12.33
CA ASN A 533 0.81 -12.80 -13.20
C ASN A 533 -0.71 -12.50 -13.09
N ARG A 534 -1.06 -11.34 -12.52
CA ARG A 534 -2.45 -10.86 -12.40
C ARG A 534 -3.04 -10.34 -13.73
N ILE A 535 -2.19 -9.94 -14.66
CA ILE A 535 -2.59 -9.34 -15.94
C ILE A 535 -2.15 -10.25 -17.06
N ASN A 536 -3.14 -10.76 -17.79
CA ASN A 536 -2.91 -11.65 -18.92
C ASN A 536 -3.20 -10.92 -20.24
N HIS A 537 -2.63 -11.45 -21.32
CA HIS A 537 -2.85 -10.98 -22.68
C HIS A 537 -4.13 -11.56 -23.30
N VAL A 538 -5.10 -11.99 -22.47
CA VAL A 538 -6.33 -12.64 -22.94
C VAL A 538 -7.24 -11.64 -23.63
N PHE A 539 -7.77 -12.05 -24.78
CA PHE A 539 -8.69 -11.24 -25.57
C PHE A 539 -9.98 -10.92 -24.79
N GLY A 540 -10.38 -9.66 -24.79
CA GLY A 540 -11.59 -9.17 -24.14
C GLY A 540 -11.41 -8.59 -22.74
N GLU A 541 -10.25 -8.67 -22.08
CA GLU A 541 -10.05 -8.15 -20.70
C GLU A 541 -9.99 -6.60 -20.56
N GLY A 542 -10.16 -5.87 -21.66
CA GLY A 542 -10.10 -4.40 -21.68
C GLY A 542 -9.01 -3.87 -22.60
N ALA A 543 -8.87 -2.54 -22.68
CA ALA A 543 -7.86 -1.90 -23.51
C ALA A 543 -6.43 -2.23 -23.02
N SER A 544 -5.50 -2.44 -23.97
CA SER A 544 -4.05 -2.71 -23.82
C SER A 544 -3.59 -3.35 -22.49
N PRO A 545 -3.13 -4.63 -22.48
CA PRO A 545 -2.55 -5.27 -21.29
C PRO A 545 -1.45 -4.43 -20.61
N LYS A 546 -0.64 -3.74 -21.40
CA LYS A 546 0.44 -2.87 -20.91
C LYS A 546 -0.10 -1.62 -20.19
N MET A 547 -1.20 -1.01 -20.65
CA MET A 547 -1.86 0.10 -19.92
C MET A 547 -2.45 -0.37 -18.59
N ARG A 548 -3.07 -1.55 -18.58
CA ARG A 548 -3.61 -2.15 -17.34
C ARG A 548 -2.48 -2.41 -16.34
N LEU A 549 -1.35 -2.94 -16.80
CA LEU A 549 -0.17 -3.17 -15.96
C LEU A 549 0.36 -1.86 -15.40
N LEU A 550 0.51 -0.83 -16.24
CA LEU A 550 0.98 0.48 -15.81
C LEU A 550 0.06 1.07 -14.73
N THR A 551 -1.25 1.05 -14.96
CA THR A 551 -2.24 1.59 -13.99
C THR A 551 -2.24 0.81 -12.69
N MET A 552 -2.16 -0.52 -12.74
CA MET A 552 -2.07 -1.36 -11.55
C MET A 552 -0.77 -1.11 -10.79
N ALA A 553 0.36 -1.13 -11.50
CA ALA A 553 1.67 -0.96 -10.89
C ALA A 553 1.85 0.43 -10.28
N ILE A 554 1.32 1.49 -10.90
CA ILE A 554 1.33 2.83 -10.29
C ILE A 554 0.54 2.84 -8.98
N ARG A 555 -0.65 2.22 -8.94
CA ARG A 555 -1.46 2.14 -7.70
C ARG A 555 -0.78 1.35 -6.58
N GLU A 556 -0.03 0.30 -6.93
CA GLU A 556 0.65 -0.56 -5.96
C GLU A 556 2.01 0.01 -5.52
N LEU A 557 2.73 0.69 -6.43
CA LEU A 557 4.08 1.19 -6.20
C LEU A 557 4.13 2.65 -5.77
N LEU A 558 3.09 3.45 -6.02
CA LEU A 558 3.03 4.87 -5.62
C LEU A 558 1.88 5.15 -4.63
N GLU A 559 2.07 6.15 -3.77
CA GLU A 559 1.06 6.79 -2.93
C GLU A 559 0.27 7.79 -3.79
N ALA A 560 -0.50 7.27 -4.76
CA ALA A 560 -1.19 8.04 -5.78
C ALA A 560 -2.71 7.82 -5.76
N THR A 561 -3.49 8.87 -6.04
CA THR A 561 -4.94 8.73 -6.20
C THR A 561 -5.29 8.02 -7.52
N ASN A 562 -6.55 7.63 -7.66
CA ASN A 562 -7.05 7.05 -8.92
C ASN A 562 -6.93 8.01 -10.11
N GLU A 563 -6.97 9.32 -9.86
CA GLU A 563 -6.77 10.34 -10.90
C GLU A 563 -5.30 10.47 -11.26
N ASP A 564 -4.42 10.56 -10.26
CA ASP A 564 -2.97 10.64 -10.47
C ASP A 564 -2.46 9.44 -11.27
N SER A 565 -2.97 8.24 -10.97
CA SER A 565 -2.65 7.01 -11.69
C SER A 565 -3.01 7.08 -13.18
N LYS A 566 -4.14 7.71 -13.52
CA LYS A 566 -4.54 7.93 -14.92
C LYS A 566 -3.67 8.99 -15.57
N ASP A 567 -3.29 10.03 -14.83
CA ASP A 567 -2.46 11.10 -15.34
C ASP A 567 -1.05 10.62 -15.69
N PHE A 568 -0.42 9.78 -14.86
CA PHE A 568 0.87 9.14 -15.17
C PHE A 568 0.83 8.22 -16.40
N SER A 569 -0.35 7.84 -16.89
CA SER A 569 -0.49 7.10 -18.16
C SER A 569 -0.53 8.00 -19.41
N LYS A 570 -0.45 9.32 -19.22
CA LYS A 570 -0.40 10.31 -20.30
C LYS A 570 1.02 10.54 -20.80
N HIS A 571 1.12 10.98 -22.05
CA HIS A 571 2.33 11.42 -22.69
C HIS A 571 2.08 12.71 -23.50
N ALA A 572 3.14 13.49 -23.74
CA ALA A 572 3.02 14.79 -24.41
C ALA A 572 2.70 14.67 -25.91
N MET A 573 2.78 13.48 -26.51
CA MET A 573 2.52 13.26 -27.95
C MET A 573 1.03 13.37 -28.32
N SER A 574 0.52 14.60 -28.41
CA SER A 574 -0.81 14.86 -28.99
C SER A 574 -0.81 14.53 -30.49
N ARG A 575 -1.96 14.07 -31.00
CA ARG A 575 -2.17 13.72 -32.41
C ARG A 575 -3.42 14.41 -32.92
N ILE A 576 -3.42 14.86 -34.17
CA ILE A 576 -4.64 15.39 -34.79
C ILE A 576 -5.53 14.21 -35.18
N VAL A 577 -6.79 14.27 -34.78
CA VAL A 577 -7.81 13.28 -35.16
C VAL A 577 -8.48 13.74 -36.45
N TYR A 578 -8.51 12.87 -37.46
CA TYR A 578 -9.26 13.06 -38.69
C TYR A 578 -10.31 11.96 -38.87
N GLY A 579 -11.37 12.28 -39.61
CA GLY A 579 -12.42 11.33 -39.98
C GLY A 579 -12.96 11.58 -41.37
N ALA A 580 -13.33 10.51 -42.06
CA ALA A 580 -14.01 10.54 -43.36
C ALA A 580 -15.29 9.70 -43.31
N CYS A 581 -16.41 10.31 -43.67
CA CYS A 581 -17.71 9.64 -43.81
C CYS A 581 -17.82 9.02 -45.21
N LEU A 582 -18.24 7.76 -45.29
CA LEU A 582 -18.41 7.01 -46.55
C LEU A 582 -19.88 6.90 -46.98
N ALA A 583 -20.81 7.38 -46.15
CA ALA A 583 -22.24 7.42 -46.45
C ALA A 583 -22.82 8.82 -46.15
N THR A 584 -23.85 9.22 -46.89
CA THR A 584 -24.52 10.52 -46.72
C THR A 584 -25.22 10.62 -45.36
N ASN A 585 -25.73 9.49 -44.85
CA ASN A 585 -26.40 9.36 -43.56
C ASN A 585 -25.52 8.70 -42.48
N THR A 586 -24.18 8.82 -42.57
CA THR A 586 -23.24 8.16 -41.63
C THR A 586 -23.60 8.40 -40.16
N SER A 587 -23.86 9.65 -39.76
CA SER A 587 -24.18 9.98 -38.36
C SER A 587 -25.50 9.39 -37.90
N ASP A 588 -26.54 9.48 -38.73
CA ASP A 588 -27.89 8.99 -38.39
C ASP A 588 -27.91 7.45 -38.31
N TYR A 589 -27.19 6.75 -39.19
CA TYR A 589 -26.99 5.30 -39.10
C TYR A 589 -26.22 4.89 -37.84
N LEU A 590 -25.13 5.57 -37.49
CA LEU A 590 -24.33 5.26 -36.29
C LEU A 590 -25.06 5.56 -34.97
N LEU A 591 -25.99 6.52 -35.00
CA LEU A 591 -26.94 6.79 -33.93
C LEU A 591 -28.19 5.90 -34.02
N GLY A 592 -28.31 4.99 -34.97
CA GLY A 592 -29.46 4.09 -35.08
C GLY A 592 -30.79 4.81 -35.35
N LYS A 593 -30.75 5.98 -36.00
CA LYS A 593 -31.93 6.65 -36.57
C LYS A 593 -32.31 6.04 -37.92
N ASP A 594 -31.32 5.59 -38.68
CA ASP A 594 -31.48 4.88 -39.94
C ASP A 594 -30.96 3.44 -39.82
N ASP A 595 -31.65 2.48 -40.45
CA ASP A 595 -31.29 1.06 -40.39
C ASP A 595 -30.23 0.64 -41.42
N ARG A 596 -29.97 1.46 -42.46
CA ARG A 596 -29.04 1.14 -43.55
C ARG A 596 -28.24 2.36 -44.01
N PRO A 597 -26.97 2.18 -44.43
CA PRO A 597 -26.16 3.26 -44.97
C PRO A 597 -26.45 3.56 -46.44
N HIS A 598 -26.39 4.84 -46.79
CA HIS A 598 -26.49 5.36 -48.16
C HIS A 598 -25.09 5.81 -48.64
N TYR A 599 -24.36 4.90 -49.31
CA TYR A 599 -23.00 5.16 -49.78
C TYR A 599 -22.93 6.26 -50.85
N TYR A 600 -21.78 6.93 -50.95
CA TYR A 600 -21.55 8.02 -51.91
C TYR A 600 -21.45 7.55 -53.38
N THR A 601 -21.35 6.24 -53.62
CA THR A 601 -21.22 5.64 -54.94
C THR A 601 -21.94 4.29 -55.01
N ASP A 602 -22.11 3.77 -56.21
CA ASP A 602 -22.67 2.44 -56.46
C ASP A 602 -21.66 1.36 -56.05
N MET A 603 -22.01 0.61 -55.01
CA MET A 603 -21.18 -0.44 -54.43
C MET A 603 -21.06 -1.69 -55.31
N GLU A 604 -21.93 -1.86 -56.31
CA GLU A 604 -21.81 -2.95 -57.29
C GLU A 604 -20.66 -2.72 -58.28
N GLN A 605 -20.28 -1.45 -58.52
CA GLN A 605 -19.22 -1.05 -59.45
C GLN A 605 -17.95 -0.57 -58.71
N TYR A 606 -17.55 -1.29 -57.67
CA TYR A 606 -16.45 -0.86 -56.78
C TYR A 606 -15.08 -0.75 -57.47
N GLU A 607 -14.77 -1.56 -58.48
CA GLU A 607 -13.50 -1.48 -59.22
C GLU A 607 -13.43 -0.17 -60.02
N THR A 608 -14.46 0.10 -60.84
CA THR A 608 -14.59 1.34 -61.62
C THR A 608 -14.61 2.56 -60.70
N GLY A 609 -15.31 2.48 -59.57
CA GLY A 609 -15.35 3.56 -58.58
C GLY A 609 -13.98 3.85 -57.96
N THR A 610 -13.17 2.82 -57.69
CA THR A 610 -11.81 2.99 -57.19
C THR A 610 -10.88 3.58 -58.26
N GLN A 611 -11.03 3.19 -59.53
CA GLN A 611 -10.27 3.79 -60.63
C GLN A 611 -10.55 5.29 -60.79
N LYS A 612 -11.79 5.74 -60.61
CA LYS A 612 -12.14 7.18 -60.62
C LYS A 612 -11.37 7.98 -59.57
N ILE A 613 -11.11 7.40 -58.39
CA ILE A 613 -10.31 8.04 -57.33
C ILE A 613 -8.84 8.17 -57.75
N ILE A 614 -8.29 7.15 -58.40
CA ILE A 614 -6.91 7.13 -58.90
C ILE A 614 -6.72 8.16 -60.01
N ASP A 615 -7.68 8.22 -60.94
CA ASP A 615 -7.70 9.20 -62.04
C ASP A 615 -7.79 10.63 -61.48
N TYR A 616 -8.70 10.86 -60.52
CA TYR A 616 -8.83 12.13 -59.83
C TYR A 616 -7.52 12.53 -59.13
N TRP A 617 -6.84 11.58 -58.47
CA TRP A 617 -5.56 11.88 -57.83
C TRP A 617 -4.49 12.28 -58.84
N SER A 618 -4.46 11.56 -59.97
CA SER A 618 -3.51 11.79 -61.05
C SER A 618 -3.69 13.18 -61.66
N GLU A 619 -4.93 13.56 -61.98
CA GLU A 619 -5.26 14.86 -62.57
C GLU A 619 -5.01 16.02 -61.61
N ARG A 620 -5.40 15.88 -60.34
CA ARG A 620 -5.34 16.98 -59.37
C ARG A 620 -3.97 17.18 -58.74
N TRP A 621 -3.32 16.10 -58.28
CA TRP A 621 -2.08 16.20 -57.51
C TRP A 621 -0.86 15.81 -58.33
N LEU A 622 -0.88 14.67 -59.03
CA LEU A 622 0.30 14.21 -59.77
C LEU A 622 0.66 15.18 -60.90
N SER A 623 -0.28 15.54 -61.77
CA SER A 623 -0.04 16.49 -62.87
C SER A 623 0.48 17.84 -62.40
N SER A 624 -0.05 18.38 -61.31
CA SER A 624 0.45 19.63 -60.71
C SER A 624 1.85 19.45 -60.11
N ARG A 625 2.12 18.31 -59.48
CA ARG A 625 3.39 18.01 -58.81
C ARG A 625 4.53 17.84 -59.81
N LEU A 626 4.28 17.29 -60.99
CA LEU A 626 5.27 17.14 -62.07
C LEU A 626 5.87 18.49 -62.53
N ASN A 627 5.20 19.62 -62.30
CA ASN A 627 5.75 20.94 -62.61
C ASN A 627 6.75 21.46 -61.56
N TYR A 628 6.99 20.73 -60.47
CA TYR A 628 7.90 21.14 -59.39
C TYR A 628 9.27 20.47 -59.56
N GLU A 629 10.16 21.12 -60.30
CA GLU A 629 11.50 20.60 -60.70
C GLU A 629 12.31 19.92 -59.58
N PRO A 630 12.35 20.43 -58.31
CA PRO A 630 13.14 19.80 -57.25
C PRO A 630 12.74 18.36 -56.90
N ILE A 631 11.56 17.86 -57.32
CA ILE A 631 11.22 16.45 -57.09
C ILE A 631 12.14 15.51 -57.88
N TYR A 632 12.55 15.87 -59.10
CA TYR A 632 13.33 14.96 -59.95
C TYR A 632 14.71 14.71 -59.37
N GLU A 633 15.36 15.75 -58.84
CA GLU A 633 16.62 15.62 -58.11
C GLU A 633 16.47 14.79 -56.83
N ARG A 634 15.41 15.04 -56.03
CA ARG A 634 15.17 14.27 -54.80
C ARG A 634 14.86 12.80 -55.06
N ILE A 635 14.13 12.50 -56.13
CA ILE A 635 13.84 11.12 -56.56
C ILE A 635 15.13 10.44 -57.06
N ARG A 636 15.96 11.11 -57.87
CA ARG A 636 17.26 10.56 -58.31
C ARG A 636 18.24 10.32 -57.16
N ALA A 637 18.22 11.17 -56.14
CA ALA A 637 19.09 11.09 -54.97
C ALA A 637 18.65 10.02 -53.96
N PHE A 638 17.52 9.34 -54.17
CA PHE A 638 17.06 8.28 -53.29
C PHE A 638 18.02 7.07 -53.34
N ASP A 639 18.64 6.78 -52.20
CA ASP A 639 19.49 5.60 -52.04
C ASP A 639 18.67 4.41 -51.52
N LYS A 640 18.44 3.45 -52.41
CA LYS A 640 17.75 2.19 -52.12
C LYS A 640 18.46 1.38 -51.02
N ASN A 641 19.79 1.38 -50.96
CA ASN A 641 20.55 0.61 -49.97
C ASN A 641 20.40 1.20 -48.56
N ALA A 642 20.44 2.53 -48.42
CA ALA A 642 20.21 3.20 -47.15
C ALA A 642 18.78 2.99 -46.60
N PHE A 643 17.80 2.73 -47.48
CA PHE A 643 16.42 2.45 -47.09
C PHE A 643 16.20 1.01 -46.55
N MET A 644 17.07 0.06 -46.90
CA MET A 644 16.98 -1.32 -46.39
C MET A 644 17.21 -1.37 -44.87
N VAL A 645 16.42 -2.18 -44.18
CA VAL A 645 16.39 -2.20 -42.70
C VAL A 645 17.50 -3.08 -42.11
N GLY A 646 18.02 -4.05 -42.85
CA GLY A 646 19.15 -4.89 -42.44
C GLY A 646 20.40 -4.08 -42.12
N ASN A 647 20.64 -2.99 -42.86
CA ASN A 647 21.75 -2.06 -42.66
C ASN A 647 21.63 -1.22 -41.36
N GLN A 648 20.53 -1.36 -40.61
CA GLN A 648 20.23 -0.57 -39.40
C GLN A 648 20.26 -1.43 -38.11
N ILE A 649 20.62 -2.71 -38.21
CA ILE A 649 20.59 -3.68 -37.09
C ILE A 649 21.91 -3.65 -36.28
N ASP A 650 23.04 -3.28 -36.90
CA ASP A 650 24.38 -3.30 -36.28
C ASP A 650 24.65 -2.07 -35.39
N GLY A 651 23.83 -1.87 -34.34
CA GLY A 651 24.02 -0.87 -33.27
C GLY A 651 24.29 -1.51 -31.91
N GLU A 652 25.02 -0.81 -31.03
CA GLU A 652 25.31 -1.28 -29.66
C GLU A 652 24.01 -1.45 -28.83
N LYS A 653 23.95 -2.56 -28.08
CA LYS A 653 22.88 -2.83 -27.11
C LYS A 653 23.09 -1.94 -25.88
N GLU A 654 22.29 -0.90 -25.68
CA GLU A 654 22.46 -0.10 -24.47
C GLU A 654 21.83 -0.76 -23.22
N TRP A 655 20.74 -1.54 -23.31
CA TRP A 655 20.05 -2.03 -22.11
C TRP A 655 19.52 -3.47 -22.18
N SER A 656 19.76 -4.25 -21.11
CA SER A 656 19.19 -5.58 -20.90
C SER A 656 18.42 -5.62 -19.58
N PHE A 657 17.40 -6.48 -19.48
CA PHE A 657 16.69 -6.75 -18.23
C PHE A 657 17.35 -7.95 -17.51
N PRO A 658 18.21 -7.74 -16.50
CA PRO A 658 18.70 -8.83 -15.68
C PRO A 658 17.63 -9.21 -14.64
N GLN A 659 17.33 -10.50 -14.52
CA GLN A 659 16.46 -10.98 -13.44
C GLN A 659 17.19 -10.82 -12.11
N LEU A 660 16.51 -10.29 -11.08
CA LEU A 660 17.12 -10.12 -9.75
C LEU A 660 17.11 -11.47 -9.03
N GLU A 661 18.30 -11.99 -8.73
CA GLU A 661 18.43 -13.23 -7.95
C GLU A 661 18.48 -12.96 -6.44
N VAL A 662 18.03 -13.96 -5.68
CA VAL A 662 18.24 -14.01 -4.22
C VAL A 662 19.72 -14.34 -3.99
N ALA A 663 20.46 -13.47 -3.32
CA ALA A 663 21.79 -13.83 -2.85
C ALA A 663 21.69 -15.09 -1.97
N GLN A 664 22.36 -16.18 -2.36
CA GLN A 664 22.37 -17.43 -1.62
C GLN A 664 22.95 -17.18 -0.22
N MET A 665 22.09 -17.23 0.81
CA MET A 665 22.55 -17.19 2.19
C MET A 665 22.99 -18.59 2.63
N PRO A 666 24.08 -18.71 3.41
CA PRO A 666 24.38 -19.97 4.09
C PRO A 666 23.21 -20.33 5.02
N ALA A 667 22.59 -21.48 4.78
CA ALA A 667 21.32 -21.88 5.38
C ALA A 667 21.39 -22.25 6.87
N ASN A 668 22.59 -22.39 7.45
CA ASN A 668 22.76 -22.89 8.81
C ASN A 668 23.09 -21.78 9.83
N ASP A 669 22.04 -21.11 10.32
CA ASP A 669 22.12 -20.30 11.55
C ASP A 669 22.44 -21.17 12.79
N GLU A 670 22.15 -22.47 12.75
CA GLU A 670 22.40 -23.41 13.86
C GLU A 670 23.88 -23.56 14.22
N ALA A 671 24.78 -23.25 13.28
CA ALA A 671 26.22 -23.26 13.53
C ALA A 671 26.72 -22.00 14.28
N LYS A 672 25.88 -20.96 14.43
CA LYS A 672 26.24 -19.70 15.08
C LYS A 672 25.81 -19.67 16.55
N ALA A 673 26.54 -20.40 17.37
CA ALA A 673 26.16 -20.71 18.74
C ALA A 673 26.12 -19.47 19.66
N GLY A 674 26.84 -18.38 19.34
CA GLY A 674 26.80 -17.11 20.07
C GLY A 674 25.59 -16.26 19.71
N LEU A 675 25.30 -16.14 18.42
CA LEU A 675 24.12 -15.42 17.92
C LEU A 675 22.82 -16.10 18.37
N GLN A 676 22.77 -17.42 18.24
CA GLN A 676 21.62 -18.21 18.65
C GLN A 676 21.33 -18.09 20.14
N PHE A 677 22.38 -18.04 20.95
CA PHE A 677 22.27 -17.86 22.40
C PHE A 677 21.53 -16.56 22.78
N VAL A 678 21.84 -15.43 22.12
CA VAL A 678 21.12 -14.16 22.39
C VAL A 678 19.68 -14.21 21.84
N ARG A 679 19.49 -14.78 20.65
CA ARG A 679 18.16 -14.88 20.02
C ARG A 679 17.18 -15.68 20.87
N ASP A 680 17.65 -16.77 21.49
CA ASP A 680 16.84 -17.71 22.25
C ASP A 680 16.33 -17.18 23.59
N PHE A 681 16.77 -16.00 24.06
CA PHE A 681 16.10 -15.34 25.19
C PHE A 681 14.64 -14.99 24.86
N TYR A 682 14.33 -14.74 23.58
CA TYR A 682 12.97 -14.54 23.11
C TYR A 682 12.35 -15.86 22.65
N ARG A 683 11.45 -16.43 23.46
CA ARG A 683 10.69 -17.69 23.19
C ARG A 683 11.53 -18.96 22.94
N GLY A 684 12.85 -18.92 23.10
CA GLY A 684 13.75 -20.08 23.00
C GLY A 684 14.15 -20.67 24.36
N SER A 685 15.01 -21.70 24.30
CA SER A 685 15.48 -22.48 25.46
C SER A 685 16.63 -21.83 26.24
N SER A 686 17.31 -20.82 25.69
CA SER A 686 18.40 -20.11 26.39
C SER A 686 17.93 -19.25 27.57
N GLY A 687 16.62 -19.19 27.83
CA GLY A 687 16.05 -18.60 29.05
C GLY A 687 16.22 -19.45 30.32
N TYR A 688 16.75 -20.67 30.23
CA TYR A 688 17.01 -21.54 31.38
C TYR A 688 18.49 -21.56 31.72
N ALA A 689 18.86 -20.97 32.87
CA ALA A 689 20.25 -20.88 33.31
C ALA A 689 20.95 -22.25 33.32
N ASP A 690 20.22 -23.30 33.69
CA ASP A 690 20.72 -24.66 34.00
C ASP A 690 21.49 -25.34 32.87
N HIS A 691 21.18 -25.01 31.61
CA HIS A 691 21.81 -25.62 30.43
C HIS A 691 22.91 -24.77 29.79
N ILE A 692 23.22 -23.60 30.35
CA ILE A 692 24.23 -22.67 29.80
C ILE A 692 25.60 -22.91 30.44
N ALA A 693 26.66 -22.92 29.63
CA ALA A 693 28.04 -23.03 30.11
C ALA A 693 28.47 -21.81 30.97
N PRO A 694 29.32 -21.98 32.01
CA PRO A 694 29.74 -20.90 32.92
C PRO A 694 30.33 -19.67 32.22
N GLU A 695 31.10 -19.89 31.16
CA GLU A 695 31.71 -18.81 30.37
C GLU A 695 30.64 -17.92 29.72
N ARG A 696 29.60 -18.51 29.12
CA ARG A 696 28.49 -17.76 28.51
C ARG A 696 27.59 -17.09 29.54
N LEU A 697 27.39 -17.73 30.69
CA LEU A 697 26.68 -17.11 31.83
C LEU A 697 27.36 -15.83 32.30
N SER A 698 28.70 -15.79 32.31
CA SER A 698 29.44 -14.59 32.70
C SER A 698 29.25 -13.41 31.74
N LEU A 699 29.01 -13.68 30.45
CA LEU A 699 28.78 -12.67 29.41
C LEU A 699 27.44 -11.96 29.54
N ILE A 700 26.46 -12.56 30.22
CA ILE A 700 25.11 -11.99 30.41
C ILE A 700 24.78 -11.62 31.86
N HIS A 701 25.71 -11.86 32.78
CA HIS A 701 25.52 -11.53 34.19
C HIS A 701 25.55 -10.01 34.42
N LEU A 702 24.53 -9.52 35.11
CA LEU A 702 24.37 -8.11 35.50
C LEU A 702 24.86 -7.96 36.93
N LYS A 703 25.90 -7.14 37.13
CA LYS A 703 26.51 -6.97 38.44
C LYS A 703 25.69 -5.95 39.22
N THR A 704 25.20 -6.35 40.38
CA THR A 704 24.36 -5.52 41.25
C THR A 704 24.93 -5.48 42.67
N ARG A 705 24.32 -4.69 43.55
CA ARG A 705 24.68 -4.69 44.99
C ARG A 705 24.38 -6.02 45.69
N LEU A 706 23.52 -6.85 45.11
CA LEU A 706 23.20 -8.19 45.60
C LEU A 706 24.44 -9.09 45.64
N ASP A 707 25.29 -9.00 44.61
CA ASP A 707 26.50 -9.80 44.48
C ASP A 707 27.45 -9.57 45.67
N SER A 708 27.70 -8.30 46.02
CA SER A 708 28.48 -7.94 47.22
C SER A 708 27.78 -8.38 48.50
N ALA A 709 26.46 -8.21 48.61
CA ALA A 709 25.71 -8.55 49.82
C ALA A 709 25.73 -10.06 50.11
N ILE A 710 25.68 -10.92 49.08
CA ILE A 710 25.80 -12.38 49.22
C ILE A 710 27.20 -12.74 49.72
N ILE A 711 28.24 -12.14 49.14
CA ILE A 711 29.63 -12.41 49.54
C ILE A 711 29.88 -11.97 50.99
N ASP A 712 29.38 -10.80 51.39
CA ASP A 712 29.58 -10.30 52.75
C ASP A 712 28.78 -11.11 53.77
N ALA A 713 27.55 -11.53 53.46
CA ALA A 713 26.79 -12.46 54.31
C ALA A 713 27.50 -13.82 54.48
N ALA A 714 28.11 -14.34 53.41
CA ALA A 714 28.88 -15.58 53.46
C ALA A 714 30.16 -15.43 54.29
N LYS A 715 30.84 -14.27 54.22
CA LYS A 715 31.98 -13.95 55.09
C LYS A 715 31.59 -13.89 56.56
N ASP A 716 30.38 -13.44 56.87
CA ASP A 716 29.87 -13.40 58.24
C ASP A 716 29.44 -14.79 58.75
N GLY A 717 29.44 -15.82 57.90
CA GLY A 717 29.06 -17.19 58.25
C GLY A 717 27.56 -17.40 58.36
N LYS A 718 26.75 -16.53 57.76
CA LYS A 718 25.28 -16.63 57.78
C LYS A 718 24.78 -17.57 56.70
N ASP A 719 23.65 -18.21 56.95
CA ASP A 719 22.91 -18.95 55.93
C ASP A 719 22.25 -17.97 54.96
N ILE A 720 22.30 -18.25 53.65
CA ILE A 720 21.85 -17.35 52.58
C ILE A 720 20.77 -18.04 51.77
N VAL A 721 19.58 -17.44 51.73
CA VAL A 721 18.43 -17.95 51.00
C VAL A 721 18.07 -16.99 49.87
N LEU A 722 18.25 -17.41 48.62
CA LEU A 722 17.73 -16.69 47.46
C LEU A 722 16.35 -17.26 47.09
N THR A 723 15.31 -16.44 47.20
CA THR A 723 13.93 -16.79 46.85
C THR A 723 13.35 -15.81 45.83
N GLY A 724 12.19 -16.14 45.25
CA GLY A 724 11.56 -15.37 44.19
C GLY A 724 10.85 -16.25 43.15
N ASN A 725 10.37 -15.63 42.08
CA ASN A 725 9.63 -16.30 41.01
C ASN A 725 10.56 -16.99 39.98
N PRO A 726 10.03 -17.93 39.17
CA PRO A 726 10.76 -18.43 38.00
C PRO A 726 11.17 -17.28 37.06
N GLY A 727 12.45 -17.22 36.68
CA GLY A 727 12.97 -16.17 35.78
C GLY A 727 13.69 -15.00 36.48
N ASP A 728 13.65 -14.88 37.81
CA ASP A 728 14.34 -13.81 38.55
C ASP A 728 15.86 -13.96 38.63
N GLY A 729 16.38 -15.13 38.24
CA GLY A 729 17.82 -15.39 38.17
C GLY A 729 18.46 -15.97 39.44
N LYS A 730 17.70 -16.59 40.35
CA LYS A 730 18.23 -17.23 41.58
C LYS A 730 19.39 -18.18 41.29
N THR A 731 19.16 -19.20 40.47
CA THR A 731 20.17 -20.20 40.09
C THR A 731 21.31 -19.59 39.28
N HIS A 732 21.01 -18.61 38.42
CA HIS A 732 22.02 -17.84 37.67
C HIS A 732 23.04 -17.18 38.61
N ILE A 733 22.56 -16.46 39.62
CA ILE A 733 23.41 -15.71 40.55
C ILE A 733 24.30 -16.66 41.35
N ILE A 734 23.75 -17.72 41.93
CA ILE A 734 24.54 -18.68 42.72
C ILE A 734 25.62 -19.35 41.86
N ARG A 735 25.30 -19.72 40.61
CA ARG A 735 26.28 -20.34 39.70
C ARG A 735 27.44 -19.40 39.35
N ILE A 736 27.18 -18.11 39.14
CA ILE A 736 28.22 -17.11 38.89
C ILE A 736 29.06 -16.90 40.16
N MET A 737 28.43 -16.86 41.33
CA MET A 737 29.09 -16.59 42.61
C MET A 737 29.83 -17.79 43.20
N LYS A 738 29.51 -19.02 42.81
CA LYS A 738 30.10 -20.26 43.33
C LYS A 738 31.63 -20.23 43.41
N PRO A 739 32.39 -19.85 42.36
CA PRO A 739 33.85 -19.80 42.44
C PRO A 739 34.38 -18.74 43.42
N ALA A 740 33.63 -17.64 43.63
CA ALA A 740 33.99 -16.61 44.59
C ALA A 740 33.70 -17.06 46.03
N LEU A 741 32.57 -17.74 46.25
CA LEU A 741 32.19 -18.32 47.53
C LEU A 741 33.19 -19.40 47.99
N GLU A 742 33.57 -20.32 47.10
CA GLU A 742 34.53 -21.40 47.40
C GLU A 742 35.94 -20.86 47.75
N LYS A 743 36.30 -19.67 47.25
CA LYS A 743 37.60 -19.03 47.52
C LYS A 743 37.66 -18.26 48.85
N LEU A 744 36.56 -18.12 49.59
CA LEU A 744 36.51 -17.37 50.85
C LEU A 744 37.29 -18.06 52.00
N GLY A 745 37.76 -19.29 51.83
CA GLY A 745 38.51 -20.04 52.85
C GLY A 745 37.66 -20.50 54.05
N LYS A 746 36.33 -20.32 53.98
CA LYS A 746 35.34 -20.81 54.94
C LYS A 746 34.59 -22.01 54.35
N PRO A 747 34.16 -23.00 55.15
CA PRO A 747 33.37 -24.10 54.64
C PRO A 747 31.94 -23.61 54.32
N ILE A 748 31.50 -23.79 53.07
CA ILE A 748 30.18 -23.36 52.56
C ILE A 748 29.54 -24.54 51.83
N GLU A 749 28.25 -24.75 52.05
CA GLU A 749 27.45 -25.74 51.35
C GLU A 749 26.46 -25.03 50.42
N ILE A 750 26.43 -25.40 49.13
CA ILE A 750 25.70 -24.68 48.08
C ILE A 750 24.67 -25.60 47.42
N VAL A 751 23.40 -25.20 47.45
CA VAL A 751 22.28 -25.84 46.75
C VAL A 751 21.80 -24.94 45.63
N LEU A 752 22.07 -25.35 44.38
CA LEU A 752 21.79 -24.56 43.17
C LEU A 752 20.30 -24.49 42.79
N ASP A 753 19.56 -25.56 43.02
CA ASP A 753 18.11 -25.59 42.80
C ASP A 753 17.44 -26.56 43.79
N ALA A 754 16.82 -25.99 44.82
CA ALA A 754 16.08 -26.73 45.82
C ALA A 754 14.87 -27.48 45.26
N SER A 755 14.35 -27.10 44.08
CA SER A 755 13.20 -27.80 43.47
C SER A 755 13.54 -29.20 42.95
N THR A 756 14.83 -29.54 42.85
CA THR A 756 15.31 -30.89 42.52
C THR A 756 15.40 -31.82 43.73
N LEU A 757 15.19 -31.30 44.94
CA LEU A 757 15.31 -32.01 46.21
C LEU A 757 13.94 -32.16 46.88
N SER A 758 13.76 -33.22 47.66
CA SER A 758 12.62 -33.37 48.56
C SER A 758 12.76 -32.45 49.78
N ASN A 759 11.64 -32.12 50.44
CA ASN A 759 11.67 -31.29 51.67
C ASN A 759 12.60 -31.88 52.74
N ARG A 760 12.66 -33.21 52.84
CA ARG A 760 13.53 -33.93 53.77
C ARG A 760 15.01 -33.77 53.42
N GLU A 761 15.39 -33.89 52.14
CA GLU A 761 16.77 -33.70 51.71
C GLU A 761 17.24 -32.25 51.94
N ILE A 762 16.36 -31.26 51.72
CA ILE A 762 16.67 -29.85 52.03
C ILE A 762 16.89 -29.68 53.53
N PHE A 763 16.02 -30.26 54.36
CA PHE A 763 16.13 -30.19 55.82
C PHE A 763 17.41 -30.87 56.33
N ASP A 764 17.64 -32.13 55.97
CA ASP A 764 18.79 -32.91 56.42
C ASP A 764 20.11 -32.26 55.97
N GLY A 765 20.17 -31.72 54.74
CA GLY A 765 21.32 -30.99 54.22
C GLY A 765 21.60 -29.68 54.97
N TRP A 766 20.55 -28.90 55.26
CA TRP A 766 20.70 -27.63 55.97
C TRP A 766 21.13 -27.85 57.44
N VAL A 767 20.53 -28.83 58.14
CA VAL A 767 20.94 -29.19 59.50
C VAL A 767 22.39 -29.67 59.52
N ASN A 768 22.78 -30.54 58.59
CA ASN A 768 24.16 -31.02 58.49
C ASN A 768 25.16 -29.88 58.22
N ALA A 769 24.83 -28.92 57.35
CA ALA A 769 25.68 -27.76 57.13
C ALA A 769 25.84 -26.92 58.41
N HIS A 770 24.73 -26.66 59.10
CA HIS A 770 24.68 -25.89 60.33
C HIS A 770 25.49 -26.54 61.48
N ASP A 771 25.28 -27.84 61.73
CA ASP A 771 25.98 -28.60 62.78
C ASP A 771 27.50 -28.69 62.54
N ASN A 772 27.92 -28.65 61.28
CA ASN A 772 29.34 -28.64 60.90
C ASN A 772 29.94 -27.23 60.77
N GLY A 773 29.21 -26.18 61.19
CA GLY A 773 29.67 -24.78 61.12
C GLY A 773 29.91 -24.26 59.70
N LYS A 774 29.17 -24.80 58.72
CA LYS A 774 29.23 -24.37 57.31
C LYS A 774 28.08 -23.42 57.02
N ALA A 775 28.35 -22.32 56.31
CA ALA A 775 27.28 -21.46 55.81
C ALA A 775 26.49 -22.19 54.70
N PHE A 776 25.16 -22.16 54.78
CA PHE A 776 24.29 -22.82 53.80
C PHE A 776 23.71 -21.81 52.79
N VAL A 777 24.04 -21.96 51.50
CA VAL A 777 23.59 -21.07 50.42
C VAL A 777 22.63 -21.82 49.51
N ILE A 778 21.37 -21.38 49.43
CA ILE A 778 20.32 -22.10 48.71
C ILE A 778 19.49 -21.19 47.80
N ALA A 779 19.29 -21.62 46.55
CA ALA A 779 18.23 -21.08 45.68
C ALA A 779 16.97 -21.92 45.83
N ILE A 780 15.90 -21.31 46.34
CA ILE A 780 14.64 -21.98 46.65
C ILE A 780 13.46 -21.15 46.17
N ASN A 781 12.45 -21.78 45.57
CA ASN A 781 11.21 -21.09 45.23
C ASN A 781 10.37 -20.84 46.49
N ALA A 782 9.63 -19.72 46.54
CA ALA A 782 8.84 -19.34 47.72
C ALA A 782 7.87 -20.44 48.20
N ALA A 783 7.25 -21.17 47.26
CA ALA A 783 6.36 -22.29 47.56
C ALA A 783 7.09 -23.49 48.20
N VAL A 784 8.32 -23.77 47.77
CA VAL A 784 9.14 -24.86 48.34
C VAL A 784 9.60 -24.46 49.75
N LEU A 785 10.02 -23.21 49.95
CA LEU A 785 10.37 -22.70 51.28
C LEU A 785 9.17 -22.75 52.25
N TYR A 786 7.96 -22.41 51.77
CA TYR A 786 6.73 -22.59 52.54
C TYR A 786 6.50 -24.05 52.94
N SER A 787 6.64 -24.97 52.00
CA SER A 787 6.44 -26.41 52.25
C SER A 787 7.43 -26.95 53.28
N VAL A 788 8.72 -26.63 53.12
CA VAL A 788 9.79 -27.03 54.05
C VAL A 788 9.55 -26.45 55.45
N ASN A 789 9.16 -25.18 55.55
CA ASN A 789 8.84 -24.56 56.84
C ASN A 789 7.59 -25.17 57.50
N LYS A 790 6.58 -25.54 56.72
CA LYS A 790 5.37 -26.17 57.25
C LYS A 790 5.66 -27.54 57.88
N GLU A 791 6.56 -28.31 57.30
CA GLU A 791 6.92 -29.65 57.80
C GLU A 791 7.99 -29.60 58.90
N TYR A 792 9.00 -28.73 58.78
CA TYR A 792 10.20 -28.78 59.62
C TYR A 792 10.55 -27.48 60.35
N GLY A 793 9.79 -26.40 60.17
CA GLY A 793 10.09 -25.09 60.78
C GLY A 793 10.04 -25.08 62.31
N SER A 794 9.29 -25.99 62.95
CA SER A 794 9.30 -26.17 64.40
C SER A 794 10.52 -26.92 64.92
N ALA A 795 11.19 -27.70 64.07
CA ALA A 795 12.34 -28.53 64.43
C ALA A 795 13.68 -27.81 64.22
N PHE A 796 13.75 -26.82 63.32
CA PHE A 796 14.99 -26.11 63.00
C PHE A 796 14.74 -24.62 62.79
N ALA A 797 15.25 -23.81 63.71
CA ALA A 797 15.00 -22.36 63.76
C ALA A 797 15.40 -21.60 62.48
N PRO A 798 16.54 -21.89 61.80
CA PRO A 798 16.93 -21.19 60.56
C PRO A 798 15.88 -21.27 59.43
N ILE A 799 15.18 -22.40 59.28
CA ILE A 799 14.09 -22.53 58.28
C ILE A 799 12.91 -21.62 58.63
N ALA A 800 12.52 -21.57 59.91
CA ALA A 800 11.45 -20.69 60.38
C ALA A 800 11.82 -19.21 60.27
N GLU A 801 13.08 -18.86 60.55
CA GLU A 801 13.63 -17.52 60.34
C GLU A 801 13.61 -17.13 58.86
N ALA A 802 14.06 -18.02 57.96
CA ALA A 802 14.05 -17.79 56.52
C ALA A 802 12.63 -17.55 55.99
N TYR A 803 11.68 -18.40 56.37
CA TYR A 803 10.29 -18.24 55.95
C TYR A 803 9.66 -16.96 56.52
N ARG A 804 9.93 -16.64 57.79
CA ARG A 804 9.46 -15.40 58.41
C ARG A 804 10.00 -14.19 57.66
N ALA A 805 11.31 -14.11 57.44
CA ALA A 805 11.96 -13.03 56.71
C ALA A 805 11.43 -12.86 55.28
N MET A 806 11.10 -13.95 54.58
CA MET A 806 10.43 -13.88 53.26
C MET A 806 9.02 -13.28 53.38
N THR A 807 8.20 -13.78 54.31
CA THR A 807 6.80 -13.33 54.46
C THR A 807 6.66 -11.91 55.00
N SER A 808 7.62 -11.42 55.79
CA SER A 808 7.69 -10.05 56.31
C SER A 808 8.71 -9.17 55.57
N SER A 809 9.03 -9.51 54.31
CA SER A 809 10.03 -8.81 53.48
C SER A 809 9.77 -7.31 53.33
N ILE A 810 8.49 -6.90 53.28
CA ILE A 810 8.06 -5.50 53.24
C ILE A 810 7.58 -5.08 54.64
N VAL A 811 8.24 -4.07 55.19
CA VAL A 811 7.90 -3.42 56.47
C VAL A 811 7.37 -2.00 56.24
N PHE A 812 6.66 -1.50 57.25
CA PHE A 812 6.11 -0.15 57.30
C PHE A 812 6.55 0.48 58.63
N HIS A 813 6.82 1.79 58.66
CA HIS A 813 7.22 2.53 59.88
C HIS A 813 8.53 2.10 60.56
N SER A 814 9.47 1.50 59.80
CA SER A 814 10.83 1.19 60.27
C SER A 814 10.92 0.17 61.42
N GLU A 815 10.12 -0.90 61.39
CA GLU A 815 10.29 -2.03 62.31
C GLU A 815 11.64 -2.74 62.11
N GLU A 816 12.44 -2.85 63.17
CA GLU A 816 13.72 -3.57 63.16
C GLU A 816 13.52 -5.05 63.50
N SER A 817 13.78 -5.92 62.53
CA SER A 817 13.99 -7.35 62.74
C SER A 817 15.36 -7.69 62.16
N ASN A 818 16.26 -8.17 63.03
CA ASN A 818 17.61 -8.55 62.64
C ASN A 818 17.78 -10.05 62.94
N PRO A 819 17.53 -10.96 61.99
CA PRO A 819 17.88 -12.36 62.17
C PRO A 819 19.40 -12.50 62.33
N ASP A 820 19.84 -13.14 63.41
CA ASP A 820 21.26 -13.30 63.76
C ASP A 820 21.96 -14.36 62.89
N SER A 821 21.23 -15.35 62.37
CA SER A 821 21.81 -16.54 61.70
C SER A 821 21.52 -16.69 60.19
N VAL A 822 20.41 -16.12 59.68
CA VAL A 822 19.97 -16.29 58.28
C VAL A 822 19.73 -14.95 57.57
N VAL A 823 20.14 -14.84 56.31
CA VAL A 823 19.83 -13.72 55.40
C VAL A 823 19.01 -14.23 54.22
N VAL A 824 17.88 -13.59 53.96
CA VAL A 824 17.00 -13.91 52.83
C VAL A 824 17.05 -12.79 51.81
N PHE A 825 17.19 -13.13 50.52
CA PHE A 825 17.06 -12.21 49.40
C PHE A 825 15.87 -12.65 48.54
N ASP A 826 14.72 -11.98 48.70
CA ASP A 826 13.53 -12.22 47.88
C ASP A 826 13.59 -11.41 46.58
N LEU A 827 14.07 -12.06 45.51
CA LEU A 827 14.22 -11.45 44.19
C LEU A 827 12.89 -11.03 43.56
N SER A 828 11.75 -11.54 44.04
CA SER A 828 10.41 -11.05 43.59
C SER A 828 10.10 -9.62 44.05
N LYS A 829 11.00 -9.01 44.84
CA LYS A 829 10.95 -7.61 45.25
C LYS A 829 12.02 -6.75 44.59
N ARG A 830 12.91 -7.36 43.80
CA ARG A 830 14.02 -6.67 43.13
C ARG A 830 13.52 -5.97 41.89
N GLU A 831 13.62 -4.65 41.85
CA GLU A 831 13.32 -3.94 40.62
C GLU A 831 14.41 -4.19 39.56
N VAL A 832 14.00 -4.62 38.37
CA VAL A 832 14.91 -4.96 37.28
C VAL A 832 14.83 -3.95 36.14
N LEU A 833 13.74 -3.20 36.03
CA LEU A 833 13.52 -2.19 34.99
C LEU A 833 14.15 -0.84 35.33
N THR A 834 15.16 -0.81 36.21
CA THR A 834 15.90 0.41 36.53
C THR A 834 16.82 0.80 35.37
N GLN A 835 17.12 2.10 35.24
CA GLN A 835 17.99 2.61 34.19
C GLN A 835 19.38 1.95 34.21
N GLU A 836 19.94 1.71 35.39
CA GLU A 836 21.25 1.07 35.55
C GLU A 836 21.25 -0.37 35.04
N VAL A 837 20.26 -1.17 35.47
CA VAL A 837 20.17 -2.58 35.09
C VAL A 837 19.87 -2.71 33.59
N LEU A 838 19.02 -1.86 33.04
CA LEU A 838 18.73 -1.79 31.61
C LEU A 838 20.00 -1.50 30.79
N ALA A 839 20.77 -0.47 31.18
CA ALA A 839 22.00 -0.11 30.49
C ALA A 839 23.05 -1.24 30.53
N GLN A 840 23.19 -1.90 31.69
CA GLN A 840 24.06 -3.07 31.82
C GLN A 840 23.59 -4.22 30.92
N ALA A 841 22.29 -4.53 30.92
CA ALA A 841 21.72 -5.61 30.12
C ALA A 841 21.89 -5.38 28.62
N ILE A 842 21.66 -4.16 28.15
CA ILE A 842 21.90 -3.78 26.76
C ILE A 842 23.38 -3.95 26.41
N THR A 843 24.29 -3.40 27.22
CA THR A 843 25.74 -3.50 26.98
C THR A 843 26.21 -4.95 26.88
N LYS A 844 25.70 -5.82 27.77
CA LYS A 844 26.04 -7.25 27.80
C LYS A 844 25.51 -8.00 26.58
N LEU A 845 24.22 -7.88 26.28
CA LEU A 845 23.59 -8.60 25.16
C LEU A 845 24.00 -8.09 23.77
N THR A 846 24.50 -6.86 23.69
CA THR A 846 25.04 -6.27 22.44
C THR A 846 26.56 -6.43 22.30
N SER A 847 27.24 -7.03 23.28
CA SER A 847 28.69 -7.26 23.28
C SER A 847 29.15 -8.01 22.02
N LYS A 848 30.28 -7.59 21.44
CA LYS A 848 30.88 -8.22 20.25
C LYS A 848 31.16 -9.71 20.43
N GLU A 849 31.37 -10.17 21.67
CA GLU A 849 31.61 -11.58 22.00
C GLU A 849 30.49 -12.52 21.52
N HIS A 850 29.24 -12.07 21.49
CA HIS A 850 28.11 -12.87 21.02
C HIS A 850 27.99 -12.95 19.49
N TYR A 851 28.70 -12.09 18.75
CA TYR A 851 28.49 -11.89 17.31
C TYR A 851 29.77 -12.08 16.47
N LYS A 852 30.83 -12.68 17.01
CA LYS A 852 32.08 -12.97 16.25
C LYS A 852 31.81 -13.76 14.96
N GLU A 853 30.81 -14.62 14.99
CA GLU A 853 30.34 -15.43 13.86
C GLU A 853 29.72 -14.58 12.73
N CYS A 854 29.44 -13.30 12.97
CA CYS A 854 28.93 -12.35 11.99
C CYS A 854 30.05 -11.58 11.25
N ASP A 855 31.30 -11.62 11.70
CA ASP A 855 32.38 -10.79 11.12
C ASP A 855 32.72 -11.21 9.68
N GLY A 856 32.53 -12.50 9.35
CA GLY A 856 32.66 -13.02 7.98
C GLY A 856 31.39 -12.93 7.12
N CYS A 857 30.32 -12.26 7.61
CA CYS A 857 29.06 -12.16 6.89
C CYS A 857 29.16 -11.10 5.78
N PRO A 858 28.81 -11.41 4.52
CA PRO A 858 28.85 -10.43 3.42
C PRO A 858 27.89 -9.25 3.63
N LEU A 859 26.86 -9.44 4.46
CA LEU A 859 25.88 -8.42 4.80
C LEU A 859 26.20 -7.70 6.12
N HIS A 860 27.39 -7.88 6.71
CA HIS A 860 27.69 -7.37 8.06
C HIS A 860 27.49 -5.84 8.18
N ALA A 861 27.92 -5.09 7.16
CA ALA A 861 27.81 -3.63 7.13
C ALA A 861 26.35 -3.16 7.10
N ASP A 862 25.50 -3.85 6.34
CA ASP A 862 24.09 -3.51 6.15
C ASP A 862 23.14 -4.33 7.05
N CYS A 863 23.67 -5.11 7.99
CA CYS A 863 22.88 -6.01 8.81
C CYS A 863 22.07 -5.24 9.84
N VAL A 864 20.75 -5.47 9.87
CA VAL A 864 19.81 -4.90 10.86
C VAL A 864 20.25 -5.19 12.30
N VAL A 865 20.86 -6.35 12.57
CA VAL A 865 21.36 -6.70 13.91
C VAL A 865 22.53 -5.80 14.31
N THR A 866 23.47 -5.53 13.40
CA THR A 866 24.59 -4.61 13.64
C THR A 866 24.07 -3.20 13.93
N ARG A 867 23.12 -2.73 13.12
CA ARG A 867 22.47 -1.43 13.31
C ARG A 867 21.72 -1.34 14.64
N ASN A 868 20.85 -2.29 14.95
CA ASN A 868 20.05 -2.29 16.18
C ASN A 868 20.93 -2.35 17.43
N ARG A 869 22.05 -3.09 17.40
CA ARG A 869 23.04 -3.09 18.49
C ARG A 869 23.63 -1.70 18.71
N ALA A 870 23.99 -0.98 17.66
CA ALA A 870 24.51 0.38 17.77
C ALA A 870 23.44 1.34 18.33
N LEU A 871 22.21 1.29 17.80
CA LEU A 871 21.11 2.15 18.25
C LEU A 871 20.70 1.88 19.70
N LEU A 872 20.67 0.62 20.14
CA LEU A 872 20.39 0.25 21.54
C LEU A 872 21.44 0.80 22.50
N ASN A 873 22.71 0.89 22.09
CA ASN A 873 23.76 1.49 22.91
C ASN A 873 23.72 3.02 22.93
N GLY A 874 22.85 3.65 22.13
CA GLY A 874 22.67 5.10 22.15
C GLY A 874 22.08 5.60 23.47
N ALA A 875 22.73 6.59 24.09
CA ALA A 875 22.31 7.14 25.38
C ALA A 875 20.88 7.72 25.35
N LEU A 876 20.52 8.40 24.26
CA LEU A 876 19.17 8.96 24.10
C LEU A 876 18.10 7.86 24.04
N PHE A 877 18.33 6.80 23.26
CA PHE A 877 17.40 5.67 23.16
C PHE A 877 17.21 4.99 24.52
N GLN A 878 18.30 4.73 25.25
CA GLN A 878 18.22 4.11 26.58
C GLN A 878 17.46 4.97 27.59
N LYS A 879 17.68 6.29 27.58
CA LYS A 879 16.93 7.24 28.42
C LYS A 879 15.43 7.21 28.09
N ARG A 880 15.07 7.19 26.81
CA ARG A 880 13.65 7.16 26.37
C ARG A 880 13.00 5.83 26.73
N LEU A 881 13.68 4.71 26.50
CA LEU A 881 13.20 3.40 26.89
C LEU A 881 13.05 3.25 28.41
N SER A 882 13.96 3.82 29.21
CA SER A 882 13.84 3.78 30.67
C SER A 882 12.59 4.52 31.16
N ILE A 883 12.23 5.67 30.57
CA ILE A 883 10.98 6.38 30.89
C ILE A 883 9.75 5.51 30.61
N VAL A 884 9.73 4.79 29.48
CA VAL A 884 8.63 3.87 29.14
C VAL A 884 8.52 2.76 30.18
N LEU A 885 9.65 2.19 30.60
CA LEU A 885 9.71 1.09 31.57
C LEU A 885 9.43 1.55 33.01
N GLU A 886 9.84 2.74 33.41
CA GLU A 886 9.49 3.33 34.72
C GLU A 886 7.97 3.47 34.87
N ARG A 887 7.28 3.89 33.79
CA ARG A 887 5.82 3.95 33.75
C ARG A 887 5.18 2.57 33.89
N VAL A 888 5.78 1.53 33.32
CA VAL A 888 5.35 0.13 33.50
C VAL A 888 5.44 -0.29 34.97
N VAL A 889 6.55 0.05 35.65
CA VAL A 889 6.74 -0.25 37.08
C VAL A 889 5.72 0.50 37.96
N LEU A 890 5.48 1.77 37.66
CA LEU A 890 4.50 2.60 38.39
C LEU A 890 3.08 2.06 38.29
N GLN A 891 2.72 1.46 37.15
CA GLN A 891 1.44 0.79 36.93
C GLN A 891 1.35 -0.59 37.61
N GLY A 892 2.39 -1.00 38.36
CA GLY A 892 2.35 -2.21 39.19
C GLY A 892 2.83 -3.48 38.49
N TYR A 893 3.35 -3.40 37.26
CA TYR A 893 3.93 -4.56 36.60
C TYR A 893 5.31 -4.85 37.15
N HIS A 894 5.53 -6.08 37.64
CA HIS A 894 6.83 -6.53 38.10
C HIS A 894 7.45 -7.46 37.05
N ALA A 895 8.46 -6.98 36.35
CA ALA A 895 9.16 -7.76 35.34
C ALA A 895 10.25 -8.64 35.97
N THR A 896 10.41 -9.84 35.43
CA THR A 896 11.53 -10.72 35.77
C THR A 896 12.78 -10.34 34.96
N LEU A 897 13.96 -10.77 35.42
CA LEU A 897 15.21 -10.57 34.68
C LEU A 897 15.13 -11.19 33.27
N ARG A 898 14.49 -12.36 33.16
CA ARG A 898 14.27 -13.05 31.88
C ARG A 898 13.44 -12.22 30.90
N GLU A 899 12.38 -11.57 31.36
CA GLU A 899 11.54 -10.74 30.49
C GLU A 899 12.27 -9.53 29.93
N MET A 900 13.13 -8.90 30.72
CA MET A 900 13.98 -7.80 30.26
C MET A 900 15.00 -8.28 29.21
N GLN A 901 15.66 -9.41 29.43
CA GLN A 901 16.58 -10.00 28.45
C GLN A 901 15.84 -10.40 27.17
N SER A 902 14.62 -10.93 27.30
CA SER A 902 13.71 -11.24 26.20
C SER A 902 13.31 -10.00 25.41
N LEU A 903 13.02 -8.88 26.07
CA LEU A 903 12.76 -7.57 25.44
C LEU A 903 13.97 -7.13 24.61
N ILE A 904 15.17 -7.10 25.19
CA ILE A 904 16.38 -6.64 24.49
C ILE A 904 16.70 -7.56 23.30
N ALA A 905 16.62 -8.89 23.48
CA ALA A 905 16.80 -9.84 22.39
C ALA A 905 15.78 -9.60 21.26
N PHE A 906 14.51 -9.33 21.60
CA PHE A 906 13.50 -8.99 20.61
C PHE A 906 13.80 -7.68 19.89
N LEU A 907 14.30 -6.64 20.56
CA LEU A 907 14.70 -5.38 19.90
C LEU A 907 15.88 -5.57 18.93
N ILE A 908 16.78 -6.53 19.21
CA ILE A 908 17.90 -6.84 18.33
C ILE A 908 17.43 -7.59 17.06
N PHE A 909 16.58 -8.60 17.21
CA PHE A 909 16.26 -9.54 16.11
C PHE A 909 14.84 -9.41 15.55
N GLY A 910 13.87 -8.90 16.31
CA GLY A 910 12.45 -8.92 15.98
C GLY A 910 11.90 -10.33 15.79
N ASN A 911 12.45 -11.33 16.50
CA ASN A 911 12.13 -12.76 16.33
C ASN A 911 12.40 -13.32 14.92
N ARG A 912 13.45 -12.84 14.24
CA ARG A 912 13.82 -13.25 12.87
C ARG A 912 15.18 -13.96 12.84
N THR A 913 15.27 -14.95 11.97
CA THR A 913 16.52 -15.63 11.56
C THR A 913 17.36 -14.72 10.65
N CYS A 914 18.65 -15.01 10.42
CA CYS A 914 19.44 -14.24 9.46
C CYS A 914 18.83 -14.26 8.05
N LYS A 915 18.23 -15.39 7.65
CA LYS A 915 17.49 -15.51 6.38
C LYS A 915 16.33 -14.53 6.30
N GLN A 916 15.49 -14.49 7.34
CA GLN A 916 14.36 -13.56 7.40
C GLN A 916 14.81 -12.10 7.52
N LEU A 917 15.88 -11.83 8.27
CA LEU A 917 16.46 -10.49 8.39
C LEU A 917 16.90 -9.96 7.03
N ASN A 918 17.54 -10.78 6.21
CA ASN A 918 17.91 -10.40 4.85
C ASN A 918 16.69 -10.10 3.97
N GLN A 919 15.63 -10.90 4.08
CA GLN A 919 14.41 -10.72 3.28
C GLN A 919 13.58 -9.51 3.72
N THR A 920 13.71 -9.07 4.96
CA THR A 920 12.91 -7.99 5.58
C THR A 920 13.75 -6.77 5.97
N ALA A 921 15.00 -6.70 5.50
CA ALA A 921 15.90 -5.59 5.80
C ALA A 921 15.35 -4.28 5.24
N GLY A 922 15.18 -3.28 6.11
CA GLY A 922 14.59 -2.00 5.75
C GLY A 922 13.05 -1.98 5.73
N ASN A 923 12.35 -3.06 6.08
CA ASN A 923 10.90 -2.99 6.25
C ASN A 923 10.54 -2.18 7.50
N ASP A 924 9.54 -1.33 7.38
CA ASP A 924 9.13 -0.36 8.40
C ASP A 924 8.54 -1.04 9.66
N GLU A 925 7.89 -2.20 9.48
CA GLU A 925 7.36 -3.04 10.58
C GLU A 925 8.45 -3.41 11.61
N TYR A 926 9.68 -3.60 11.14
CA TYR A 926 10.79 -4.07 11.94
C TYR A 926 11.79 -2.98 12.33
N ASP A 927 11.43 -1.71 12.13
CA ASP A 927 12.17 -0.62 12.74
C ASP A 927 12.18 -0.78 14.26
N ILE A 928 13.32 -0.51 14.89
CA ILE A 928 13.50 -0.72 16.32
C ILE A 928 12.50 0.09 17.16
N ALA A 929 12.08 1.27 16.70
CA ALA A 929 11.07 2.09 17.36
C ALA A 929 9.68 1.41 17.36
N ASN A 930 9.36 0.64 16.32
CA ASN A 930 8.17 -0.20 16.25
C ASN A 930 8.32 -1.48 17.09
N LEU A 931 9.51 -2.10 17.11
CA LEU A 931 9.76 -3.33 17.86
C LEU A 931 9.52 -3.20 19.38
N VAL A 932 9.70 -2.00 19.96
CA VAL A 932 9.35 -1.71 21.36
C VAL A 932 7.89 -2.07 21.66
N TYR A 933 6.99 -1.92 20.68
CA TYR A 933 5.55 -2.11 20.83
C TYR A 933 5.00 -3.37 20.16
N ALA A 934 5.81 -4.10 19.38
CA ALA A 934 5.35 -5.22 18.54
C ALA A 934 5.50 -6.62 19.19
N GLY A 935 6.31 -6.76 20.24
CA GLY A 935 6.56 -8.06 20.86
C GLY A 935 5.32 -8.65 21.57
N LYS A 936 5.28 -9.98 21.73
CA LYS A 936 4.26 -10.66 22.56
C LYS A 936 4.86 -11.09 23.91
N GLY A 937 4.06 -10.99 24.97
CA GLY A 937 4.43 -11.31 26.36
C GLY A 937 3.92 -10.24 27.33
N GLY A 938 3.84 -10.58 28.63
CA GLY A 938 3.28 -9.69 29.65
C GLY A 938 3.97 -8.33 29.73
N LEU A 939 5.30 -8.29 29.65
CA LEU A 939 6.06 -7.02 29.63
C LEU A 939 5.70 -6.15 28.41
N PHE A 940 5.55 -6.74 27.22
CA PHE A 940 5.15 -5.99 26.03
C PHE A 940 3.70 -5.49 26.13
N ASP A 941 2.80 -6.27 26.72
CA ASP A 941 1.42 -5.84 27.00
C ASP A 941 1.41 -4.65 27.98
N ALA A 942 2.28 -4.68 28.99
CA ALA A 942 2.44 -3.57 29.93
C ALA A 942 3.03 -2.32 29.24
N ILE A 943 4.05 -2.46 28.38
CA ILE A 943 4.60 -1.34 27.59
C ILE A 943 3.53 -0.67 26.71
N ARG A 944 2.70 -1.47 26.01
CA ARG A 944 1.61 -0.92 25.18
C ARG A 944 0.52 -0.20 25.99
N ARG A 945 0.32 -0.60 27.24
CA ARG A 945 -0.63 0.02 28.18
C ARG A 945 -0.05 1.25 28.89
N SER A 946 1.28 1.35 28.99
CA SER A 946 1.93 2.46 29.70
C SER A 946 1.99 3.73 28.86
N ILE A 947 2.68 3.71 27.72
CA ILE A 947 2.84 4.87 26.84
C ILE A 947 3.29 4.46 25.43
N ASP A 948 2.56 4.92 24.42
CA ASP A 948 2.97 4.88 23.02
C ASP A 948 2.96 6.31 22.47
N PRO A 949 4.10 6.85 22.00
CA PRO A 949 4.20 8.21 21.46
C PRO A 949 3.13 8.52 20.41
N VAL A 950 2.70 7.51 19.65
CA VAL A 950 1.64 7.66 18.63
C VAL A 950 0.33 8.18 19.21
N LYS A 951 0.00 7.82 20.46
CA LYS A 951 -1.26 8.20 21.12
C LYS A 951 -1.25 9.64 21.66
N ILE A 952 -0.13 10.35 21.57
CA ILE A 952 0.04 11.69 22.11
C ILE A 952 -0.16 12.71 21.00
N SER A 953 -1.29 13.40 20.93
CA SER A 953 -1.51 14.46 19.95
C SER A 953 -0.82 15.75 20.38
N HIS A 954 0.27 16.14 19.69
CA HIS A 954 0.99 17.36 19.95
C HIS A 954 0.93 18.28 18.72
N PRO A 955 0.15 19.39 18.73
CA PRO A 955 -0.16 20.14 17.51
C PRO A 955 1.07 20.64 16.75
N LEU A 956 2.05 21.23 17.45
CA LEU A 956 3.25 21.78 16.80
C LEU A 956 4.21 20.71 16.25
N TRP A 957 4.55 19.71 17.07
CA TRP A 957 5.50 18.66 16.65
C TRP A 957 4.89 17.70 15.64
N ASP A 958 3.59 17.41 15.72
CA ASP A 958 2.92 16.56 14.72
C ASP A 958 2.96 17.22 13.33
N GLU A 959 2.70 18.53 13.25
CA GLU A 959 2.83 19.29 11.99
C GLU A 959 4.28 19.30 11.48
N LYS A 960 5.27 19.58 12.35
CA LYS A 960 6.69 19.53 11.97
C LYS A 960 7.15 18.16 11.49
N ILE A 961 6.64 17.09 12.09
CA ILE A 961 6.95 15.71 11.67
C ILE A 961 6.37 15.43 10.28
N ILE A 962 5.13 15.85 10.01
CA ILE A 962 4.47 15.64 8.70
C ILE A 962 5.19 16.44 7.61
N LEU A 963 5.51 17.70 7.89
CA LEU A 963 6.19 18.61 6.95
C LEU A 963 7.71 18.37 6.89
N ASN A 964 8.24 17.44 7.69
CA ASN A 964 9.67 17.21 7.85
C ASN A 964 10.46 18.51 8.09
N ASP A 965 9.85 19.45 8.83
CA ASP A 965 10.40 20.74 9.25
C ASP A 965 11.14 20.58 10.58
N LEU A 966 12.21 19.80 10.53
CA LEU A 966 13.06 19.47 11.67
C LEU A 966 14.53 19.68 11.28
N GLU A 967 15.30 20.30 12.16
CA GLU A 967 16.73 20.53 11.94
C GLU A 967 17.46 19.17 11.84
N ALA A 968 18.28 18.97 10.80
CA ALA A 968 18.90 17.67 10.53
C ALA A 968 19.83 17.18 11.67
N ASP A 969 20.47 18.11 12.37
CA ASP A 969 21.34 17.89 13.54
C ASP A 969 20.58 17.60 14.84
N SER A 970 19.24 17.75 14.85
CA SER A 970 18.40 17.35 15.99
C SER A 970 18.23 15.82 16.11
N TRP A 971 18.61 15.07 15.08
CA TRP A 971 18.61 13.61 15.07
C TRP A 971 19.97 13.04 15.49
N VAL A 972 19.97 11.89 16.16
CA VAL A 972 21.22 11.18 16.47
C VAL A 972 21.99 10.81 15.19
N GLU A 973 23.29 11.07 15.14
CA GLU A 973 24.13 10.91 13.93
C GLU A 973 24.02 9.53 13.27
N SER A 974 23.81 8.47 14.07
CA SER A 974 23.67 7.10 13.60
C SER A 974 22.31 6.76 12.98
N TYR A 975 21.34 7.69 12.99
CA TYR A 975 19.99 7.46 12.50
C TYR A 975 19.67 8.43 11.36
N LYS A 976 19.39 7.87 10.17
CA LYS A 976 19.06 8.64 8.98
C LYS A 976 17.57 8.62 8.73
N ILE A 977 17.04 9.75 8.28
CA ILE A 977 15.62 9.93 8.00
C ILE A 977 15.44 10.44 6.57
N PRO A 978 14.46 9.93 5.81
CA PRO A 978 14.17 10.44 4.49
C PRO A 978 13.84 11.94 4.56
N ALA A 979 14.36 12.72 3.61
CA ALA A 979 14.10 14.15 3.50
C ALA A 979 12.67 14.50 3.04
N GLU A 980 11.75 13.53 3.06
CA GLU A 980 10.42 13.61 2.48
C GLU A 980 9.41 14.28 3.41
N THR A 981 8.36 14.87 2.83
CA THR A 981 7.11 15.13 3.57
C THR A 981 6.19 13.93 3.53
N ILE A 982 5.48 13.70 4.63
CA ILE A 982 4.55 12.59 4.76
C ILE A 982 3.21 13.00 4.12
N ALA A 983 2.66 12.13 3.28
CA ALA A 983 1.32 12.35 2.73
C ALA A 983 0.28 12.37 3.85
N TYR A 984 -0.71 13.27 3.78
CA TYR A 984 -1.69 13.48 4.84
C TYR A 984 -2.53 12.23 5.17
N ASP A 985 -2.63 11.30 4.22
CA ASP A 985 -3.35 10.03 4.31
C ASP A 985 -2.45 8.83 4.63
N ASN A 986 -1.13 9.02 4.78
CA ASN A 986 -0.18 7.97 5.14
C ASN A 986 0.02 7.87 6.66
N ASP A 987 -1.02 7.38 7.34
CA ASP A 987 -1.07 7.23 8.80
C ASP A 987 0.04 6.29 9.33
N GLU A 988 0.31 5.19 8.66
CA GLU A 988 1.33 4.22 9.11
C GLU A 988 2.75 4.82 9.12
N LEU A 989 3.12 5.58 8.08
CA LEU A 989 4.42 6.26 8.06
C LEU A 989 4.49 7.37 9.11
N PHE A 990 3.40 8.10 9.34
CA PHE A 990 3.33 9.11 10.39
C PHE A 990 3.54 8.48 11.78
N LYS A 991 2.86 7.36 12.08
CA LYS A 991 3.05 6.61 13.34
C LYS A 991 4.51 6.18 13.53
N LEU A 992 5.12 5.63 12.47
CA LEU A 992 6.53 5.25 12.51
C LEU A 992 7.42 6.48 12.78
N ARG A 993 7.28 7.56 12.00
CA ARG A 993 8.10 8.78 12.16
C ARG A 993 7.95 9.40 13.54
N LYS A 994 6.75 9.34 14.13
CA LYS A 994 6.50 9.81 15.49
C LYS A 994 7.19 8.98 16.57
N ARG A 995 7.22 7.66 16.43
CA ARG A 995 8.02 6.80 17.32
C ARG A 995 9.52 7.04 17.13
N GLN A 996 9.99 7.19 15.88
CA GLN A 996 11.38 7.56 15.59
C GLN A 996 11.74 8.89 16.24
N PHE A 997 10.88 9.91 16.12
CA PHE A 997 11.06 11.22 16.75
C PHE A 997 11.20 11.09 18.27
N TYR A 998 10.34 10.32 18.93
CA TYR A 998 10.45 10.11 20.37
C TYR A 998 11.80 9.49 20.80
N PHE A 999 12.26 8.46 20.09
CA PHE A 999 13.45 7.69 20.48
C PHE A 999 14.78 8.30 20.01
N PHE A 1000 14.80 9.00 18.88
CA PHE A 1000 16.04 9.40 18.19
C PHE A 1000 16.19 10.90 17.95
N ASN A 1001 15.17 11.72 18.23
CA ASN A 1001 15.27 13.17 18.16
C ASN A 1001 15.48 13.80 19.56
N THR A 1002 16.32 14.82 19.65
CA THR A 1002 16.59 15.55 20.90
C THR A 1002 15.33 16.15 21.51
N HIS A 1003 14.36 16.57 20.68
CA HIS A 1003 13.08 17.14 21.09
C HIS A 1003 11.99 16.09 21.39
N GLY A 1004 12.30 14.79 21.33
CA GLY A 1004 11.32 13.74 21.62
C GLY A 1004 10.64 13.84 23.00
N GLU A 1005 11.27 14.50 23.98
CA GLU A 1005 10.71 14.71 25.33
C GLU A 1005 9.53 15.68 25.34
N GLU A 1006 9.42 16.55 24.34
CA GLU A 1006 8.33 17.54 24.26
C GLU A 1006 6.96 16.85 24.17
N LEU A 1007 6.90 15.65 23.57
CA LEU A 1007 5.69 14.83 23.57
C LEU A 1007 5.23 14.49 25.00
N LEU A 1008 6.15 14.35 25.96
CA LEU A 1008 5.78 14.04 27.34
C LEU A 1008 5.29 15.25 28.13
N LYS A 1009 5.63 16.49 27.70
CA LYS A 1009 5.25 17.70 28.45
C LYS A 1009 3.77 18.06 28.33
N ILE A 1010 3.16 17.73 27.19
CA ILE A 1010 1.72 17.94 26.98
C ILE A 1010 0.87 16.84 27.62
N LEU A 1011 1.50 15.73 28.03
CA LEU A 1011 0.84 14.56 28.54
C LEU A 1011 0.35 14.79 29.98
N ASP A 1012 -0.94 15.14 30.15
CA ASP A 1012 -1.59 15.26 31.46
C ASP A 1012 -2.19 13.92 31.93
N ASP A 1013 -1.35 12.88 32.02
CA ASP A 1013 -1.81 11.52 32.27
C ASP A 1013 -1.81 11.10 33.75
N ASP A 1014 -2.64 10.10 34.06
CA ASP A 1014 -2.84 9.61 35.42
C ASP A 1014 -1.58 8.96 36.01
N VAL A 1015 -0.66 8.45 35.18
CA VAL A 1015 0.62 7.88 35.64
C VAL A 1015 1.53 8.97 36.22
N SER A 1016 1.65 10.12 35.54
CA SER A 1016 2.44 11.25 36.05
C SER A 1016 1.83 11.83 37.32
N LYS A 1017 0.49 11.92 37.39
CA LYS A 1017 -0.24 12.33 38.61
C LYS A 1017 -0.01 11.37 39.77
N PHE A 1018 -0.02 10.07 39.51
CA PHE A 1018 0.25 9.05 40.51
C PHE A 1018 1.70 9.08 41.00
N GLN A 1019 2.67 9.27 40.11
CA GLN A 1019 4.07 9.44 40.49
C GLN A 1019 4.25 10.66 41.40
N ALA A 1020 3.65 11.80 41.04
CA ALA A 1020 3.65 13.00 41.87
C ALA A 1020 2.98 12.75 43.22
N PHE A 1021 1.85 12.02 43.25
CA PHE A 1021 1.15 11.61 44.47
C PHE A 1021 2.04 10.80 45.43
N LEU A 1022 2.78 9.81 44.92
CA LEU A 1022 3.69 9.00 45.73
C LEU A 1022 4.83 9.81 46.36
N GLN A 1023 5.26 10.91 45.72
CA GLN A 1023 6.32 11.80 46.20
C GLN A 1023 5.83 12.88 47.19
N GLN A 1024 4.51 13.02 47.38
CA GLN A 1024 3.97 14.02 48.31
C GLN A 1024 4.28 13.69 49.77
N ASN A 1025 4.25 14.71 50.65
CA ASN A 1025 4.28 14.52 52.10
C ASN A 1025 3.02 13.82 52.61
N ASP A 1026 3.15 12.98 53.64
CA ASP A 1026 2.06 12.13 54.14
C ASP A 1026 0.80 12.90 54.54
N LYS A 1027 0.94 14.11 55.14
CA LYS A 1027 -0.20 14.97 55.48
C LYS A 1027 -1.03 15.39 54.26
N LYS A 1028 -0.39 15.60 53.10
CA LYS A 1028 -1.09 15.95 51.86
C LYS A 1028 -1.80 14.72 51.29
N ILE A 1029 -1.12 13.58 51.26
CA ILE A 1029 -1.68 12.29 50.82
C ILE A 1029 -2.95 11.96 51.61
N VAL A 1030 -2.92 12.06 52.94
CA VAL A 1030 -4.11 11.80 53.79
C VAL A 1030 -5.29 12.70 53.38
N LYS A 1031 -5.05 14.00 53.22
CA LYS A 1031 -6.11 14.95 52.83
C LYS A 1031 -6.67 14.66 51.43
N GLU A 1032 -5.79 14.33 50.48
CA GLU A 1032 -6.18 13.97 49.11
C GLU A 1032 -7.01 12.69 49.09
N LEU A 1033 -6.58 11.65 49.80
CA LEU A 1033 -7.31 10.38 49.86
C LEU A 1033 -8.67 10.52 50.56
N ILE A 1034 -8.76 11.28 51.66
CA ILE A 1034 -10.05 11.56 52.33
C ILE A 1034 -11.00 12.26 51.36
N ARG A 1035 -10.51 13.24 50.59
CA ARG A 1035 -11.31 13.94 49.58
C ARG A 1035 -11.81 12.98 48.50
N LYS A 1036 -10.92 12.18 47.92
CA LYS A 1036 -11.27 11.20 46.87
C LYS A 1036 -12.22 10.11 47.37
N ILE A 1037 -12.03 9.60 48.59
CA ILE A 1037 -12.93 8.61 49.21
C ILE A 1037 -14.30 9.22 49.52
N ASN A 1038 -14.37 10.48 49.98
CA ASN A 1038 -15.65 11.16 50.14
C ASN A 1038 -16.36 11.36 48.79
N ALA A 1039 -15.62 11.67 47.72
CA ALA A 1039 -16.16 11.78 46.37
C ALA A 1039 -16.68 10.43 45.86
N PHE A 1040 -15.97 9.33 46.15
CA PHE A 1040 -16.42 7.96 45.89
C PHE A 1040 -17.82 7.66 46.42
N PHE A 1041 -18.21 8.25 47.55
CA PHE A 1041 -19.57 8.13 48.10
C PHE A 1041 -20.55 9.23 47.67
N GLY A 1042 -20.28 9.94 46.57
CA GLY A 1042 -21.21 10.91 45.99
C GLY A 1042 -21.29 12.25 46.73
N SER A 1043 -20.24 12.64 47.47
CA SER A 1043 -20.23 13.94 48.16
C SER A 1043 -19.95 15.09 47.18
N ALA A 1044 -20.96 15.93 46.89
CA ALA A 1044 -20.86 17.08 45.96
C ALA A 1044 -19.77 18.11 46.32
N LYS A 1045 -19.44 18.26 47.61
CA LYS A 1045 -18.28 19.04 48.10
C LYS A 1045 -17.51 18.18 49.11
N PRO A 1046 -16.62 17.29 48.67
CA PRO A 1046 -15.96 16.34 49.55
C PRO A 1046 -15.01 17.06 50.52
N SER A 1047 -15.19 16.84 51.82
CA SER A 1047 -14.24 17.31 52.84
C SER A 1047 -12.89 16.63 52.64
N ASN A 1048 -11.80 17.34 52.94
CA ASN A 1048 -10.45 16.81 52.98
C ASN A 1048 -9.91 16.65 54.41
N SER A 1049 -10.69 17.06 55.42
CA SER A 1049 -10.32 17.01 56.84
C SER A 1049 -11.09 15.93 57.61
N GLU A 1050 -12.24 15.52 57.10
CA GLU A 1050 -13.14 14.56 57.74
C GLU A 1050 -13.66 13.56 56.71
N MET A 1051 -13.52 12.27 57.01
CA MET A 1051 -14.02 11.18 56.19
C MET A 1051 -15.35 10.69 56.71
N LYS A 1052 -16.36 10.60 55.84
CA LYS A 1052 -17.66 10.02 56.19
C LYS A 1052 -17.59 8.51 56.21
N ILE A 1053 -18.11 7.89 57.26
CA ILE A 1053 -18.13 6.43 57.41
C ILE A 1053 -19.52 5.91 57.04
N TRP A 1054 -19.64 5.34 55.83
CA TRP A 1054 -20.89 4.82 55.30
C TRP A 1054 -21.10 3.34 55.65
N SER A 1055 -22.23 3.01 56.25
CA SER A 1055 -22.76 1.65 56.40
C SER A 1055 -23.84 1.40 55.36
N GLY A 1056 -24.00 0.14 54.96
CA GLY A 1056 -25.12 -0.26 54.12
C GLY A 1056 -25.55 -1.64 54.54
N HIS A 1057 -26.73 -1.74 55.16
CA HIS A 1057 -27.31 -2.99 55.62
C HIS A 1057 -27.64 -3.88 54.42
N ARG A 1058 -27.23 -5.14 54.49
CA ARG A 1058 -27.59 -6.19 53.53
C ARG A 1058 -28.07 -7.40 54.31
N PHE A 1059 -29.16 -8.03 53.87
CA PHE A 1059 -29.59 -9.34 54.36
C PHE A 1059 -29.21 -10.45 53.36
N ASP A 1060 -28.84 -10.11 52.12
CA ASP A 1060 -28.45 -10.99 51.01
C ASP A 1060 -27.39 -10.33 50.08
N ASN A 1061 -27.16 -10.92 48.90
CA ASN A 1061 -26.22 -10.43 47.88
C ASN A 1061 -26.79 -9.31 46.97
N GLU A 1062 -27.97 -8.75 47.25
CA GLU A 1062 -28.53 -7.66 46.42
C GLU A 1062 -27.68 -6.36 46.50
N PRO A 1063 -27.69 -5.52 45.44
CA PRO A 1063 -27.08 -4.19 45.48
C PRO A 1063 -27.71 -3.33 46.59
N ARG A 1064 -26.86 -2.59 47.33
CA ARG A 1064 -27.28 -1.73 48.45
C ARG A 1064 -28.25 -0.67 47.95
N LYS A 1065 -29.46 -0.64 48.52
CA LYS A 1065 -30.49 0.34 48.15
C LYS A 1065 -30.28 1.69 48.87
N VAL A 1066 -29.86 1.65 50.14
CA VAL A 1066 -29.64 2.85 50.96
C VAL A 1066 -28.34 2.69 51.77
N LEU A 1067 -27.51 3.74 51.77
CA LEU A 1067 -26.36 3.89 52.65
C LEU A 1067 -26.68 4.84 53.80
N ILE A 1068 -26.12 4.60 54.97
CA ILE A 1068 -26.31 5.38 56.18
C ILE A 1068 -24.92 5.74 56.73
N SER A 1069 -24.64 7.01 56.97
CA SER A 1069 -23.41 7.46 57.63
C SER A 1069 -23.78 8.15 58.93
N ILE A 1070 -23.38 7.56 60.06
CA ILE A 1070 -23.75 8.01 61.42
C ILE A 1070 -22.55 8.70 62.12
N GLY A 1071 -21.36 8.72 61.51
CA GLY A 1071 -20.19 9.38 62.07
C GLY A 1071 -19.09 9.73 61.06
N THR A 1072 -18.19 10.62 61.46
CA THR A 1072 -17.01 11.02 60.68
C THR A 1072 -15.71 10.65 61.41
N GLN A 1073 -14.65 10.44 60.64
CA GLN A 1073 -13.29 10.25 61.15
C GLN A 1073 -12.40 11.42 60.71
N LYS A 1074 -11.70 12.04 61.67
CA LYS A 1074 -10.80 13.17 61.38
C LYS A 1074 -9.55 12.71 60.65
N ALA A 1075 -8.97 13.57 59.82
CA ALA A 1075 -7.70 13.30 59.13
C ALA A 1075 -6.55 12.94 60.08
N SER A 1076 -6.56 13.48 61.31
CA SER A 1076 -5.58 13.15 62.36
C SER A 1076 -5.63 11.68 62.82
N SER A 1077 -6.73 10.98 62.56
CA SER A 1077 -6.94 9.57 62.88
C SER A 1077 -6.22 8.62 61.92
N PHE A 1078 -5.64 9.12 60.83
CA PHE A 1078 -5.00 8.34 59.77
C PHE A 1078 -3.50 8.63 59.63
N SER A 1079 -2.77 7.66 59.09
CA SER A 1079 -1.35 7.73 58.76
C SER A 1079 -1.07 7.08 57.39
N ILE A 1080 0.10 7.35 56.82
CA ILE A 1080 0.55 6.73 55.56
C ILE A 1080 1.65 5.72 55.88
N GLY A 1081 1.40 4.46 55.51
CA GLY A 1081 2.42 3.41 55.51
C GLY A 1081 3.15 3.40 54.17
N ARG A 1082 4.44 3.76 54.16
CA ARG A 1082 5.29 3.64 52.98
C ARG A 1082 6.00 2.28 52.99
N PRO A 1083 5.89 1.48 51.91
CA PRO A 1083 6.53 0.17 51.87
C PRO A 1083 8.05 0.34 51.77
N MET A 1084 8.77 -0.34 52.65
CA MET A 1084 10.23 -0.46 52.60
C MET A 1084 10.63 -1.92 52.76
N LEU A 1085 11.73 -2.34 52.16
CA LEU A 1085 12.30 -3.66 52.44
C LEU A 1085 12.88 -3.71 53.86
N GLN A 1086 12.95 -4.90 54.46
CA GLN A 1086 13.74 -5.08 55.68
C GLN A 1086 15.20 -4.67 55.49
N LYS A 1087 15.82 -4.09 56.53
CA LYS A 1087 17.19 -3.52 56.51
C LYS A 1087 18.23 -4.48 55.92
N ASN A 1088 18.12 -5.77 56.24
CA ASN A 1088 19.04 -6.81 55.78
C ASN A 1088 18.89 -7.10 54.27
N MET A 1089 17.68 -6.99 53.73
CA MET A 1089 17.41 -7.12 52.30
C MET A 1089 17.83 -5.87 51.51
N GLN A 1090 17.71 -4.68 52.11
CA GLN A 1090 18.08 -3.40 51.47
C GLN A 1090 19.55 -3.37 51.02
N ALA A 1091 20.44 -4.08 51.73
CA ALA A 1091 21.85 -4.20 51.36
C ALA A 1091 22.04 -4.82 49.96
N GLY A 1092 21.16 -5.75 49.57
CA GLY A 1092 21.26 -6.48 48.30
C GLY A 1092 20.20 -6.13 47.25
N ILE A 1093 19.03 -5.66 47.66
CA ILE A 1093 17.85 -5.53 46.78
C ILE A 1093 17.34 -4.10 46.77
N GLU A 1094 17.19 -3.53 45.58
CA GLU A 1094 16.54 -2.24 45.35
C GLU A 1094 15.06 -2.44 45.02
N MET A 1095 14.19 -1.64 45.65
CA MET A 1095 12.75 -1.66 45.46
C MET A 1095 12.28 -0.24 45.14
N ILE A 1096 11.48 -0.11 44.09
CA ILE A 1096 10.78 1.14 43.78
C ILE A 1096 9.37 1.06 44.41
N PRO A 1097 9.00 1.96 45.33
CA PRO A 1097 7.66 1.97 45.90
C PRO A 1097 6.65 2.45 44.85
N ASN A 1098 5.69 1.59 44.49
CA ASN A 1098 4.61 1.89 43.55
C ASN A 1098 3.21 1.87 44.20
N TYR A 1099 3.16 1.89 45.54
CA TYR A 1099 1.92 2.05 46.30
C TYR A 1099 2.19 2.64 47.69
N VAL A 1100 1.14 3.13 48.33
CA VAL A 1100 1.13 3.48 49.75
C VAL A 1100 -0.02 2.78 50.48
N ARG A 1101 0.06 2.67 51.80
CA ARG A 1101 -1.07 2.24 52.64
C ARG A 1101 -1.70 3.45 53.32
N PHE A 1102 -3.01 3.57 53.22
CA PHE A 1102 -3.79 4.52 54.01
C PHE A 1102 -4.32 3.81 55.24
N GLU A 1103 -3.80 4.15 56.42
CA GLU A 1103 -3.90 3.34 57.64
C GLU A 1103 -4.58 4.10 58.79
N LYS A 1104 -5.24 3.37 59.70
CA LYS A 1104 -5.73 3.93 60.98
C LYS A 1104 -4.58 4.04 61.98
N LYS A 1105 -4.41 5.22 62.61
CA LYS A 1105 -3.26 5.60 63.44
C LYS A 1105 -2.99 4.76 64.72
N ASP A 1106 -3.88 3.84 65.08
CA ASP A 1106 -3.77 2.96 66.25
C ASP A 1106 -4.16 1.51 65.93
N ALA A 1107 -4.35 1.21 64.63
CA ALA A 1107 -4.75 -0.10 64.12
C ALA A 1107 -4.19 -0.27 62.70
N ALA A 1108 -2.87 -0.42 62.59
CA ALA A 1108 -2.16 -0.49 61.31
C ALA A 1108 -2.60 -1.69 60.43
N ASN A 1109 -3.24 -2.71 61.03
CA ASN A 1109 -3.88 -3.81 60.32
C ASN A 1109 -5.15 -3.41 59.55
N ILE A 1110 -5.72 -2.23 59.83
CA ILE A 1110 -6.85 -1.63 59.09
C ILE A 1110 -6.30 -0.60 58.11
N PHE A 1111 -6.20 -1.01 56.84
CA PHE A 1111 -5.63 -0.17 55.80
C PHE A 1111 -6.27 -0.37 54.43
N LEU A 1112 -6.15 0.66 53.59
CA LEU A 1112 -6.44 0.60 52.16
C LEU A 1112 -5.12 0.73 51.39
N LYS A 1113 -4.78 -0.27 50.57
CA LYS A 1113 -3.63 -0.20 49.66
C LYS A 1113 -3.98 0.68 48.47
N ILE A 1114 -3.22 1.75 48.27
CA ILE A 1114 -3.35 2.69 47.16
C ILE A 1114 -2.22 2.41 46.16
N ASP A 1115 -2.46 1.47 45.26
CA ASP A 1115 -1.68 1.27 44.02
C ASP A 1115 -2.30 2.05 42.86
N PHE A 1116 -1.68 1.99 41.67
CA PHE A 1116 -2.11 2.77 40.50
C PHE A 1116 -3.60 2.58 40.16
N ASP A 1117 -4.08 1.33 40.12
CA ASP A 1117 -5.48 1.02 39.79
C ASP A 1117 -6.46 1.59 40.83
N MET A 1118 -6.11 1.50 42.12
CA MET A 1118 -6.92 2.11 43.19
C MET A 1118 -6.91 3.64 43.11
N TYR A 1119 -5.75 4.24 42.83
CA TYR A 1119 -5.63 5.69 42.64
C TYR A 1119 -6.47 6.18 41.45
N LEU A 1120 -6.45 5.44 40.35
CA LEU A 1120 -7.25 5.72 39.16
C LEU A 1120 -8.74 5.66 39.48
N LEU A 1121 -9.22 4.58 40.12
CA LEU A 1121 -10.62 4.45 40.55
C LEU A 1121 -11.08 5.63 41.40
N LEU A 1122 -10.26 6.02 42.38
CA LEU A 1122 -10.55 7.13 43.28
C LEU A 1122 -10.50 8.49 42.58
N SER A 1123 -9.68 8.63 41.54
CA SER A 1123 -9.59 9.84 40.72
C SER A 1123 -10.77 9.95 39.75
N GLU A 1124 -11.22 8.86 39.15
CA GLU A 1124 -12.45 8.81 38.35
C GLU A 1124 -13.68 9.18 39.20
N ALA A 1125 -13.75 8.67 40.43
CA ALA A 1125 -14.79 9.08 41.37
C ALA A 1125 -14.81 10.59 41.64
N GLU A 1126 -13.63 11.18 41.79
CA GLU A 1126 -13.47 12.63 41.99
C GLU A 1126 -13.83 13.45 40.74
N ARG A 1127 -13.62 12.88 39.54
CA ARG A 1127 -14.07 13.45 38.25
C ARG A 1127 -15.58 13.34 38.03
N GLY A 1128 -16.31 12.68 38.94
CA GLY A 1128 -17.77 12.53 38.88
C GLY A 1128 -18.24 11.20 38.27
N VAL A 1129 -17.33 10.29 37.92
CA VAL A 1129 -17.71 8.96 37.44
C VAL A 1129 -18.37 8.19 38.59
N PRO A 1130 -19.56 7.60 38.38
CA PRO A 1130 -20.32 6.98 39.46
C PRO A 1130 -19.79 5.55 39.73
N VAL A 1131 -18.55 5.48 40.22
CA VAL A 1131 -17.80 4.22 40.36
C VAL A 1131 -18.42 3.22 41.35
N LEU A 1132 -19.33 3.67 42.22
CA LEU A 1132 -20.09 2.81 43.14
C LEU A 1132 -20.95 1.76 42.43
N PHE A 1133 -21.34 2.02 41.18
CA PHE A 1133 -22.13 1.07 40.36
C PHE A 1133 -21.25 0.10 39.57
N LEU A 1134 -19.92 0.26 39.61
CA LEU A 1134 -19.00 -0.67 38.96
C LEU A 1134 -18.86 -1.93 39.80
N GLU A 1135 -19.14 -3.09 39.21
CA GLU A 1135 -18.86 -4.40 39.82
C GLU A 1135 -17.36 -4.73 39.75
N SER A 1136 -16.54 -4.00 40.50
CA SER A 1136 -15.08 -4.19 40.53
C SER A 1136 -14.60 -4.68 41.90
N ASP A 1137 -13.56 -5.53 41.90
CA ASP A 1137 -12.88 -5.94 43.13
C ASP A 1137 -12.23 -4.77 43.88
N LEU A 1138 -11.88 -3.68 43.18
CA LEU A 1138 -11.37 -2.47 43.81
C LEU A 1138 -12.46 -1.77 44.64
N VAL A 1139 -13.69 -1.71 44.14
CA VAL A 1139 -14.86 -1.17 44.87
C VAL A 1139 -15.10 -1.99 46.14
N LYS A 1140 -14.99 -3.33 46.06
CA LYS A 1140 -15.10 -4.21 47.24
C LYS A 1140 -14.00 -3.93 48.29
N LYS A 1141 -12.77 -3.64 47.86
CA LYS A 1141 -11.65 -3.30 48.76
C LYS A 1141 -11.90 -1.99 49.51
N VAL A 1142 -12.40 -0.94 48.82
CA VAL A 1142 -12.78 0.33 49.47
C VAL A 1142 -13.88 0.08 50.50
N TRP A 1143 -14.90 -0.71 50.16
CA TRP A 1143 -15.98 -1.06 51.08
C TRP A 1143 -15.50 -1.80 52.33
N ARG A 1144 -14.68 -2.83 52.15
CA ARG A 1144 -14.12 -3.59 53.28
C ARG A 1144 -13.32 -2.69 54.23
N PHE A 1145 -12.56 -1.74 53.70
CA PHE A 1145 -11.84 -0.77 54.51
C PHE A 1145 -12.78 0.12 55.34
N ILE A 1146 -13.85 0.64 54.73
CA ILE A 1146 -14.83 1.48 55.44
C ILE A 1146 -15.58 0.70 56.52
N GLU A 1147 -15.94 -0.57 56.26
CA GLU A 1147 -16.60 -1.44 57.25
C GLU A 1147 -15.69 -1.74 58.44
N GLN A 1148 -14.40 -1.99 58.20
CA GLN A 1148 -13.42 -2.20 59.28
C GLN A 1148 -13.22 -0.97 60.17
N LEU A 1149 -13.47 0.24 59.66
CA LEU A 1149 -13.43 1.47 60.47
C LEU A 1149 -14.66 1.63 61.39
N GLN A 1150 -15.77 0.94 61.11
CA GLN A 1150 -17.00 1.01 61.92
C GLN A 1150 -16.90 0.25 63.23
N SER A 1151 -16.13 -0.83 63.28
CA SER A 1151 -16.04 -1.69 64.47
C SER A 1151 -15.34 -1.03 65.67
N PHE A 1152 -14.94 0.24 65.57
CA PHE A 1152 -14.05 0.90 66.51
C PHE A 1152 -14.65 2.01 67.38
N ASN A 1153 -15.88 2.49 67.17
CA ASN A 1153 -16.46 3.55 68.00
C ASN A 1153 -17.95 3.31 68.35
N GLY A 1154 -18.26 3.33 69.64
CA GLY A 1154 -19.61 3.64 70.12
C GLY A 1154 -19.89 5.12 69.92
N ILE A 1155 -21.12 5.49 69.55
CA ILE A 1155 -21.53 6.88 69.39
C ILE A 1155 -21.76 7.46 70.79
N GLU A 1156 -20.88 8.35 71.26
CA GLU A 1156 -20.96 9.00 72.58
C GLU A 1156 -21.60 10.40 72.55
N GLU A 1157 -21.96 10.91 71.36
CA GLU A 1157 -22.55 12.26 71.22
C GLU A 1157 -24.08 12.28 71.43
N ASP A 1158 -24.56 13.31 72.13
CA ASP A 1158 -25.98 13.55 72.41
C ASP A 1158 -26.76 14.03 71.17
N ILE A 1159 -26.13 14.82 70.30
CA ILE A 1159 -26.68 15.23 69.00
C ILE A 1159 -25.93 14.49 67.89
N VAL A 1160 -26.66 13.72 67.07
CA VAL A 1160 -26.07 12.88 66.01
C VAL A 1160 -26.59 13.30 64.64
N SER A 1161 -25.67 13.52 63.70
CA SER A 1161 -25.98 13.76 62.29
C SER A 1161 -25.90 12.46 61.48
N ILE A 1162 -27.04 12.02 60.95
CA ILE A 1162 -27.20 10.85 60.10
C ILE A 1162 -27.32 11.31 58.64
N ASN A 1163 -26.44 10.83 57.77
CA ASN A 1163 -26.49 11.08 56.34
C ASN A 1163 -26.99 9.80 55.66
N LEU A 1164 -28.10 9.84 54.95
CA LEU A 1164 -28.64 8.74 54.16
C LEU A 1164 -28.40 9.01 52.68
N LEU A 1165 -27.99 7.99 51.93
CA LEU A 1165 -27.84 8.04 50.48
C LEU A 1165 -28.63 6.90 49.84
N ASP A 1166 -29.72 7.23 49.16
CA ASP A 1166 -30.42 6.30 48.27
C ASP A 1166 -29.60 6.16 46.98
N ILE A 1167 -29.03 4.96 46.81
CA ILE A 1167 -28.13 4.66 45.70
C ILE A 1167 -28.91 4.59 44.37
N GLN A 1168 -30.18 4.13 44.39
CA GLN A 1168 -30.98 3.97 43.18
C GLN A 1168 -31.53 5.32 42.70
N ASN A 1169 -32.04 6.13 43.63
CA ASN A 1169 -32.69 7.41 43.28
C ASN A 1169 -31.74 8.62 43.34
N LYS A 1170 -30.45 8.40 43.63
CA LYS A 1170 -29.43 9.46 43.84
C LYS A 1170 -29.94 10.56 44.78
N LYS A 1171 -30.59 10.17 45.88
CA LYS A 1171 -31.21 11.09 46.84
C LYS A 1171 -30.46 11.04 48.15
N ARG A 1172 -30.02 12.19 48.63
CA ARG A 1172 -29.35 12.33 49.92
C ARG A 1172 -30.31 12.94 50.94
N ILE A 1173 -30.33 12.38 52.14
CA ILE A 1173 -31.16 12.87 53.26
C ILE A 1173 -30.25 13.05 54.47
N ASP A 1174 -30.12 14.28 54.96
CA ASP A 1174 -29.37 14.60 56.17
C ASP A 1174 -30.36 14.78 57.33
N VAL A 1175 -30.18 14.01 58.41
CA VAL A 1175 -31.07 13.97 59.58
C VAL A 1175 -30.25 14.30 60.83
N MET A 1176 -30.67 15.27 61.63
CA MET A 1176 -30.08 15.52 62.96
C MET A 1176 -31.02 14.99 64.05
N ILE A 1177 -30.49 14.18 64.94
CA ILE A 1177 -31.25 13.56 66.04
C ILE A 1177 -30.61 13.96 67.37
N ASP A 1178 -31.45 14.42 68.30
CA ASP A 1178 -31.10 14.55 69.71
C ASP A 1178 -31.46 13.23 70.43
N ARG A 1179 -30.45 12.54 70.94
CA ARG A 1179 -30.56 11.25 71.60
C ARG A 1179 -31.01 11.38 73.06
N GLU A 1180 -30.70 12.49 73.71
CA GLU A 1180 -31.09 12.76 75.10
C GLU A 1180 -32.60 13.06 75.14
N ASP A 1181 -33.05 13.96 74.26
CA ASP A 1181 -34.45 14.40 74.17
C ASP A 1181 -35.34 13.49 73.30
N LYS A 1182 -34.76 12.50 72.61
CA LYS A 1182 -35.44 11.58 71.67
C LYS A 1182 -36.23 12.30 70.57
N LYS A 1183 -35.67 13.37 69.98
CA LYS A 1183 -36.33 14.20 68.95
C LYS A 1183 -35.48 14.37 67.70
N TYR A 1184 -36.14 14.53 66.56
CA TYR A 1184 -35.49 14.99 65.32
C TYR A 1184 -35.34 16.51 65.37
N LEU A 1185 -34.11 17.01 65.27
CA LEU A 1185 -33.81 18.44 65.20
C LEU A 1185 -34.03 18.98 63.78
N SER A 1186 -33.65 18.22 62.75
CA SER A 1186 -33.90 18.58 61.35
C SER A 1186 -33.83 17.38 60.40
N VAL A 1187 -34.56 17.45 59.28
CA VAL A 1187 -34.50 16.48 58.16
C VAL A 1187 -34.45 17.27 56.86
N ASN A 1188 -33.31 17.24 56.18
CA ASN A 1188 -33.09 17.94 54.92
C ASN A 1188 -32.86 16.93 53.79
N SER A 1189 -33.60 17.02 52.70
CA SER A 1189 -33.39 16.16 51.52
C SER A 1189 -32.89 16.96 50.33
N SER A 1190 -31.80 16.51 49.72
CA SER A 1190 -31.26 17.06 48.48
C SER A 1190 -31.17 15.97 47.41
N ARG A 1191 -31.50 16.30 46.16
CA ARG A 1191 -31.16 15.46 45.01
C ARG A 1191 -29.72 15.78 44.64
N THR A 1192 -28.90 14.76 44.40
CA THR A 1192 -27.58 14.97 43.80
C THR A 1192 -27.83 15.53 42.40
N GLU A 1193 -27.52 16.80 42.17
CA GLU A 1193 -27.64 17.45 40.85
C GLU A 1193 -26.72 16.72 39.86
N GLU A 1194 -27.25 16.48 38.65
CA GLU A 1194 -26.47 15.93 37.54
C GLU A 1194 -25.41 16.97 37.12
N ALA A 1195 -24.14 16.58 37.22
CA ALA A 1195 -23.00 17.31 36.67
C ALA A 1195 -22.45 16.52 35.48
#